data_AF-A0A1N6Z505-F1
#
_entry.id   AF-A0A1N6Z505-F1
#
_cell.length_a   1.000
_cell.length_b   1.000
_cell.length_c   1.000
_cell.angle_alpha   90.00
_cell.angle_beta   90.00
_cell.angle_gamma   90.00
#
_symmetry.space_group_name_H-M   'P 1'
#
loop_
_entity.id
_entity.type
_entity.pdbx_description
1 polymer ?
#
loop_
_entity_poly.entity_id
_entity_poly.type
_entity_poly.pdbx_seq_one_letter_code
_entity_poly.pdbx_strand_id
1 'polypeptide(L)'
;MRRPRISDTGNRVRQSTWAFADGRLEDLAVIEWAASLSTDHEAERSSLRDLFDHRVKGIAEPYALAWRCVFEYWQRPDADDNHEKYLIKRELKQGGTQREIIQLIVEAIRPSLKIETSKRYQALSGEKPPEKPTLLRHLIWASISSGDRLTPNDIGLEQISDRNFLFELAVALNAALLSGLNLARMIGSISEAMDITNWQVQRVYYVPAVQFVAGGGEPDRHRDGFAPVTKLMFAVTEKLASIDASAARRVVSSWDTSEWKLYRRLWAAAARNPDLVPADDVSTFLETVEDVEFWRPGTFPEIAEVRAVRWGDFSAASVARLEQRLLKGEPLKLVPKSVDKTDRAGFRQHRIRIELQRIQAAGGQLSKKASGWLTKTVQQQGEGPEVNLTFGFSEGVRMLRGERSTQPSFDGIPSPKLLDELAGMIGDGGWDDRTQQASDYIAQHPSDILTLLEKAPDSVVSAKVWQAFGYGFRPSDLNTGPDTATPEDQARIPIAVRACQAIANLGPVVLKRAIDGLASFANGWDKLLQDRGEFIAAWLTLWPIAVTATNENADASQPLAERAYSSPVGQLLFALSGWPTVRAGDQALAAGPWPKILSAIAEATGEARLDAQYFLTRDIGYFYIADPVWTTANLIEPLKTAEPGGEGALELWGAFGSGPLPGPEVLIELAEPLVAAAISSDLPAQVRAELAQRVILSVLFSARDHQPPPISINLAQQVLRMGGDTVRREAVRAMHEFLEHGDDAEIARRFDLVASVFRDVWPKELTLSSRQVSEGLAELPAAAGPYYAEAAELVLPYLTPFDCWSMFDYGVLDSNSIDDRYAVINDRTKAAAFLAILDKTIGSEEDAIVPNGLEGALLHIAKLAPRLEKDVRFQRLLTLSRR
;
A
#
# COMPACT_ATOMS: atom_id res chain seq x y z
N MET A 1 -25.98 28.76 2.73
CA MET A 1 -26.01 27.29 2.80
C MET A 1 -27.35 26.85 3.35
N ARG A 2 -28.21 26.25 2.52
CA ARG A 2 -29.46 25.63 2.98
C ARG A 2 -29.08 24.29 3.61
N ARG A 3 -29.52 24.05 4.84
CA ARG A 3 -29.28 22.77 5.56
C ARG A 3 -30.01 21.65 4.80
N PRO A 4 -29.37 20.49 4.54
CA PRO A 4 -30.05 19.33 3.96
C PRO A 4 -31.24 18.92 4.84
N ARG A 5 -32.32 18.41 4.22
CA ARG A 5 -33.52 17.98 4.95
C ARG A 5 -33.25 16.64 5.63
N ILE A 6 -32.77 16.69 6.87
CA ILE A 6 -32.57 15.52 7.72
C ILE A 6 -33.91 14.78 7.87
N SER A 7 -33.92 13.47 7.58
CA SER A 7 -35.07 12.58 7.77
C SER A 7 -35.56 12.56 9.24
N ASP A 8 -36.82 12.16 9.49
CA ASP A 8 -37.34 12.05 10.86
C ASP A 8 -36.50 11.12 11.75
N THR A 9 -35.91 10.08 11.16
CA THR A 9 -34.95 9.18 11.81
C THR A 9 -33.66 9.90 12.15
N GLY A 10 -33.09 10.68 11.22
CA GLY A 10 -31.88 11.47 11.46
C GLY A 10 -32.08 12.57 12.53
N ASN A 11 -33.29 13.15 12.64
CA ASN A 11 -33.61 14.10 13.69
C ASN A 11 -33.65 13.44 15.08
N ARG A 12 -34.14 12.20 15.18
CA ARG A 12 -34.08 11.41 16.43
C ARG A 12 -32.64 11.08 16.81
N VAL A 13 -31.84 10.62 15.85
CA VAL A 13 -30.40 10.34 16.06
C VAL A 13 -29.67 11.59 16.55
N ARG A 14 -29.90 12.75 15.91
CA ARG A 14 -29.33 14.03 16.34
C ARG A 14 -29.72 14.39 17.78
N GLN A 15 -30.99 14.26 18.15
CA GLN A 15 -31.43 14.53 19.52
C GLN A 15 -30.80 13.58 20.55
N SER A 16 -30.72 12.28 20.23
CA SER A 16 -30.07 11.29 21.09
C SER A 16 -28.57 11.54 21.24
N THR A 17 -27.87 11.87 20.15
CA THR A 17 -26.45 12.21 20.17
C THR A 17 -26.18 13.48 20.96
N TRP A 18 -27.03 14.51 20.80
CA TRP A 18 -26.95 15.73 21.61
C TRP A 18 -27.07 15.41 23.10
N ALA A 19 -28.10 14.65 23.51
CA ALA A 19 -28.33 14.30 24.90
C ALA A 19 -27.20 13.42 25.48
N PHE A 20 -26.60 12.55 24.67
CA PHE A 20 -25.47 11.71 25.06
C PHE A 20 -24.18 12.50 25.29
N ALA A 21 -23.90 13.49 24.43
CA ALA A 21 -22.64 14.24 24.45
C ALA A 21 -22.69 15.51 25.31
N ASP A 22 -23.87 16.04 25.65
CA ASP A 22 -23.99 17.22 26.51
C ASP A 22 -23.40 16.95 27.90
N GLY A 23 -22.46 17.81 28.32
CA GLY A 23 -21.68 17.63 29.55
C GLY A 23 -20.54 16.62 29.47
N ARG A 24 -20.29 15.97 28.32
CA ARG A 24 -19.24 14.95 28.13
C ARG A 24 -18.22 15.29 27.04
N LEU A 25 -18.18 16.53 26.56
CA LEU A 25 -17.20 16.97 25.56
C LEU A 25 -15.74 16.96 26.07
N GLU A 26 -15.52 16.85 27.38
CA GLU A 26 -14.19 16.71 28.00
C GLU A 26 -13.85 15.23 28.34
N ASP A 27 -14.64 14.28 27.83
CA ASP A 27 -14.41 12.83 27.99
C ASP A 27 -13.62 12.28 26.80
N LEU A 28 -12.50 11.61 27.09
CA LEU A 28 -11.64 11.01 26.05
C LEU A 28 -12.41 9.99 25.21
N ALA A 29 -13.29 9.19 25.83
CA ALA A 29 -14.06 8.17 25.13
C ALA A 29 -15.00 8.77 24.08
N VAL A 30 -15.53 9.98 24.33
CA VAL A 30 -16.40 10.68 23.39
C VAL A 30 -15.60 11.22 22.21
N ILE A 31 -14.38 11.70 22.44
CA ILE A 31 -13.49 12.15 21.37
C ILE A 31 -13.04 10.98 20.49
N GLU A 32 -12.67 9.84 21.09
CA GLU A 32 -12.27 8.64 20.34
C GLU A 32 -13.44 8.08 19.52
N TRP A 33 -14.65 8.06 20.09
CA TRP A 33 -15.86 7.69 19.36
C TRP A 33 -16.18 8.66 18.21
N ALA A 34 -16.07 9.97 18.45
CA ALA A 34 -16.29 10.97 17.40
C ALA A 34 -15.27 10.83 16.26
N ALA A 35 -14.01 10.48 16.57
CA ALA A 35 -12.98 10.24 15.57
C ALA A 35 -13.24 8.99 14.70
N SER A 36 -14.04 8.03 15.18
CA SER A 36 -14.41 6.82 14.43
C SER A 36 -15.65 6.97 13.54
N LEU A 37 -16.35 8.11 13.57
CA LEU A 37 -17.55 8.34 12.75
C LEU A 37 -17.16 8.50 11.27
N SER A 38 -17.73 7.67 10.38
CA SER A 38 -17.60 7.76 8.91
C SER A 38 -18.55 8.80 8.29
N THR A 39 -18.44 9.01 6.98
CA THR A 39 -19.33 9.89 6.19
C THR A 39 -20.80 9.49 6.26
N ASP A 40 -21.11 8.23 6.56
CA ASP A 40 -22.48 7.72 6.76
C ASP A 40 -23.17 8.28 8.02
N HIS A 41 -22.40 8.85 8.96
CA HIS A 41 -22.89 9.33 10.26
C HIS A 41 -23.08 10.86 10.28
N GLU A 42 -23.66 11.43 9.22
CA GLU A 42 -23.79 12.89 9.07
C GLU A 42 -24.66 13.53 10.16
N ALA A 43 -25.70 12.83 10.64
CA ALA A 43 -26.59 13.32 11.68
C ALA A 43 -25.85 13.48 13.03
N GLU A 44 -25.03 12.51 13.41
CA GLU A 44 -24.18 12.52 14.60
C GLU A 44 -23.09 13.58 14.49
N ARG A 45 -22.38 13.64 13.35
CA ARG A 45 -21.34 14.65 13.08
C ARG A 45 -21.89 16.07 13.20
N SER A 46 -23.04 16.32 12.59
CA SER A 46 -23.73 17.61 12.65
C SER A 46 -24.19 17.95 14.07
N SER A 47 -24.73 16.97 14.81
CA SER A 47 -25.13 17.15 16.20
C SER A 47 -23.97 17.57 17.10
N LEU A 48 -22.82 16.90 16.96
CA LEU A 48 -21.63 17.18 17.77
C LEU A 48 -21.03 18.54 17.45
N ARG A 49 -21.00 18.93 16.16
CA ARG A 49 -20.56 20.26 15.75
C ARG A 49 -21.45 21.36 16.32
N ASP A 50 -22.77 21.22 16.19
CA ASP A 50 -23.69 22.20 16.76
C ASP A 50 -23.56 22.27 18.29
N LEU A 51 -23.46 21.13 18.99
CA LEU A 51 -23.29 21.09 20.44
C LEU A 51 -21.99 21.78 20.87
N PHE A 52 -20.88 21.51 20.17
CA PHE A 52 -19.61 22.19 20.40
C PHE A 52 -19.77 23.70 20.22
N ASP A 53 -20.36 24.16 19.12
CA ASP A 53 -20.58 25.58 18.83
C ASP A 53 -21.41 26.29 19.91
N HIS A 54 -22.38 25.60 20.51
CA HIS A 54 -23.15 26.12 21.65
C HIS A 54 -22.36 26.20 22.96
N ARG A 55 -21.38 25.30 23.16
CA ARG A 55 -20.62 25.14 24.41
C ARG A 55 -19.16 25.59 24.34
N VAL A 56 -18.68 26.15 23.23
CA VAL A 56 -17.25 26.48 22.99
C VAL A 56 -16.59 27.21 24.16
N LYS A 57 -17.29 28.16 24.80
CA LYS A 57 -16.75 28.96 25.91
C LYS A 57 -16.55 28.18 27.21
N GLY A 58 -17.15 27.00 27.33
CA GLY A 58 -17.13 26.16 28.53
C GLY A 58 -16.18 24.96 28.44
N ILE A 59 -15.49 24.76 27.32
CA ILE A 59 -14.58 23.62 27.09
C ILE A 59 -13.13 24.07 27.30
N ALA A 60 -12.39 23.39 28.17
CA ALA A 60 -10.99 23.70 28.44
C ALA A 60 -10.04 23.24 27.30
N GLU A 61 -8.89 23.90 27.15
CA GLU A 61 -7.78 23.35 26.36
C GLU A 61 -7.12 22.20 27.16
N PRO A 62 -6.69 21.08 26.52
CA PRO A 62 -6.55 20.84 25.08
C PRO A 62 -7.78 20.21 24.38
N TYR A 63 -8.92 20.06 25.06
CA TYR A 63 -10.12 19.41 24.49
C TYR A 63 -10.76 20.22 23.38
N ALA A 64 -10.80 21.56 23.51
CA ALA A 64 -11.32 22.44 22.47
C ALA A 64 -10.51 22.30 21.16
N LEU A 65 -9.18 22.23 21.25
CA LEU A 65 -8.33 21.95 20.09
C LEU A 65 -8.56 20.54 19.51
N ALA A 66 -8.74 19.52 20.36
CA ALA A 66 -9.02 18.16 19.91
C ALA A 66 -10.33 18.07 19.11
N TRP A 67 -11.39 18.74 19.55
CA TRP A 67 -12.66 18.80 18.80
C TRP A 67 -12.51 19.52 17.45
N ARG A 68 -11.78 20.63 17.40
CA ARG A 68 -11.46 21.31 16.14
C ARG A 68 -10.70 20.37 15.19
N CYS A 69 -9.75 19.60 15.69
CA CYS A 69 -9.06 18.59 14.91
C CYS A 69 -10.02 17.54 14.34
N VAL A 70 -10.93 16.98 15.17
CA VAL A 70 -11.93 16.01 14.71
C VAL A 70 -12.83 16.59 13.62
N PHE A 71 -13.24 17.86 13.75
CA PHE A 71 -14.06 18.52 12.75
C PHE A 71 -13.33 18.80 11.42
N GLU A 72 -12.02 19.06 11.47
CA GLU A 72 -11.18 19.15 10.27
C GLU A 72 -10.94 17.77 9.66
N TYR A 73 -10.76 16.74 10.49
CA TYR A 73 -10.60 15.36 10.04
C TYR A 73 -11.82 14.85 9.27
N TRP A 74 -13.03 15.18 9.70
CA TRP A 74 -14.26 14.82 8.96
C TRP A 74 -14.41 15.51 7.60
N GLN A 75 -13.67 16.59 7.33
CA GLN A 75 -13.67 17.27 6.04
C GLN A 75 -12.64 16.69 5.06
N ARG A 76 -11.90 15.65 5.48
CA ARG A 76 -10.99 14.94 4.60
C ARG A 76 -11.80 14.27 3.47
N PRO A 77 -11.37 14.39 2.20
CA PRO A 77 -11.98 13.62 1.12
C PRO A 77 -11.77 12.12 1.38
N ASP A 78 -12.82 11.31 1.23
CA ASP A 78 -12.78 9.85 1.20
C ASP A 78 -12.14 9.41 -0.13
N ALA A 79 -10.86 9.73 -0.30
CA ALA A 79 -10.10 9.38 -1.49
C ALA A 79 -9.72 7.90 -1.39
N ASP A 80 -10.54 7.02 -1.97
CA ASP A 80 -10.09 5.66 -2.29
C ASP A 80 -9.01 5.77 -3.39
N ASP A 81 -7.79 5.36 -3.04
CA ASP A 81 -6.51 5.75 -3.65
C ASP A 81 -6.40 5.49 -5.18
N ASN A 82 -7.22 4.60 -5.75
CA ASN A 82 -7.22 4.25 -7.18
C ASN A 82 -8.33 4.93 -7.99
N HIS A 83 -9.46 5.29 -7.37
CA HIS A 83 -10.61 5.83 -8.10
C HIS A 83 -10.35 7.27 -8.56
N GLU A 84 -9.75 8.12 -7.71
CA GLU A 84 -9.48 9.52 -8.07
C GLU A 84 -8.42 9.68 -9.16
N LYS A 85 -7.34 8.88 -9.12
CA LYS A 85 -6.34 8.85 -10.20
C LYS A 85 -6.96 8.47 -11.54
N TYR A 86 -7.89 7.53 -11.50
CA TYR A 86 -8.66 7.12 -12.66
C TYR A 86 -9.59 8.24 -13.16
N LEU A 87 -10.36 8.87 -12.27
CA LEU A 87 -11.21 10.02 -12.60
C LEU A 87 -10.41 11.18 -13.20
N ILE A 88 -9.26 11.53 -12.64
CA ILE A 88 -8.39 12.60 -13.16
C ILE A 88 -7.89 12.27 -14.57
N LYS A 89 -7.38 11.05 -14.80
CA LYS A 89 -6.95 10.59 -16.13
C LYS A 89 -8.11 10.56 -17.12
N ARG A 90 -9.31 10.21 -16.65
CA ARG A 90 -10.52 10.26 -17.45
C ARG A 90 -10.88 11.69 -17.82
N GLU A 91 -11.08 12.60 -16.86
CA GLU A 91 -11.53 13.97 -17.14
C GLU A 91 -10.53 14.75 -18.02
N LEU A 92 -9.22 14.53 -17.84
CA LEU A 92 -8.18 15.08 -18.72
C LEU A 92 -8.29 14.59 -20.16
N LYS A 93 -8.73 13.34 -20.38
CA LYS A 93 -8.93 12.76 -21.72
C LYS A 93 -10.32 13.06 -22.30
N GLN A 94 -11.35 13.20 -21.47
CA GLN A 94 -12.74 13.34 -21.89
C GLN A 94 -13.19 14.80 -22.05
N GLY A 95 -12.38 15.77 -21.60
CA GLY A 95 -12.65 17.19 -21.79
C GLY A 95 -13.59 17.78 -20.74
N GLY A 96 -13.44 17.38 -19.48
CA GLY A 96 -14.16 17.99 -18.35
C GLY A 96 -13.87 19.49 -18.24
N THR A 97 -14.70 20.24 -17.49
CA THR A 97 -14.48 21.68 -17.38
C THR A 97 -13.15 21.97 -16.67
N GLN A 98 -12.50 23.08 -17.05
CA GLN A 98 -11.23 23.53 -16.48
C GLN A 98 -11.23 23.51 -14.95
N ARG A 99 -12.36 23.91 -14.35
CA ARG A 99 -12.54 24.03 -12.89
C ARG A 99 -12.65 22.69 -12.19
N GLU A 100 -13.39 21.74 -12.76
CA GLU A 100 -13.56 20.40 -12.20
C GLU A 100 -12.23 19.65 -12.17
N ILE A 101 -11.47 19.71 -13.27
CA ILE A 101 -10.14 19.09 -13.36
C ILE A 101 -9.21 19.64 -12.27
N ILE A 102 -9.18 20.97 -12.10
CA ILE A 102 -8.37 21.60 -11.05
C ILE A 102 -8.81 21.14 -9.66
N GLN A 103 -10.12 21.07 -9.40
CA GLN A 103 -10.65 20.63 -8.12
C GLN A 103 -10.25 19.18 -7.81
N LEU A 104 -10.44 18.26 -8.76
CA LEU A 104 -10.07 16.85 -8.59
C LEU A 104 -8.57 16.67 -8.33
N ILE A 105 -7.71 17.37 -9.10
CA ILE A 105 -6.25 17.32 -8.89
C ILE A 105 -5.89 17.81 -7.49
N VAL A 106 -6.51 18.90 -7.04
CA VAL A 106 -6.23 19.50 -5.74
C VAL A 106 -6.73 18.61 -4.60
N GLU A 107 -7.94 18.06 -4.69
CA GLU A 107 -8.55 17.20 -3.65
C GLU A 107 -7.72 15.94 -3.43
N ALA A 108 -7.22 15.31 -4.51
CA ALA A 108 -6.44 14.08 -4.42
C ALA A 108 -5.10 14.23 -3.70
N ILE A 109 -4.47 15.41 -3.72
CA ILE A 109 -3.15 15.63 -3.09
C ILE A 109 -3.15 16.64 -1.95
N ARG A 110 -4.33 17.17 -1.59
CA ARG A 110 -4.44 18.19 -0.55
C ARG A 110 -3.91 17.63 0.78
N PRO A 111 -3.05 18.38 1.49
CA PRO A 111 -2.68 18.01 2.85
C PRO A 111 -3.90 18.08 3.76
N SER A 112 -4.22 16.97 4.42
CA SER A 112 -5.35 16.82 5.32
C SER A 112 -4.92 16.30 6.68
N LEU A 113 -5.72 16.56 7.70
CA LEU A 113 -5.47 16.02 9.03
C LEU A 113 -5.71 14.50 9.03
N LYS A 114 -4.87 13.75 9.73
CA LYS A 114 -5.06 12.34 10.08
C LYS A 114 -5.04 12.21 11.60
N ILE A 115 -6.08 11.60 12.16
CA ILE A 115 -6.20 11.36 13.59
C ILE A 115 -6.04 9.87 13.85
N GLU A 116 -5.15 9.50 14.77
CA GLU A 116 -5.00 8.15 15.28
C GLU A 116 -5.31 8.10 16.78
N THR A 117 -5.77 6.95 17.28
CA THR A 117 -6.18 6.79 18.68
C THR A 117 -5.00 6.86 19.64
N SER A 118 -5.28 7.32 20.86
CA SER A 118 -4.30 7.47 21.93
C SER A 118 -3.55 6.16 22.24
N LYS A 119 -4.20 5.00 22.03
CA LYS A 119 -3.64 3.65 22.18
C LYS A 119 -2.44 3.40 21.26
N ARG A 120 -2.48 3.88 20.01
CA ARG A 120 -1.37 3.70 19.05
C ARG A 120 -0.15 4.52 19.46
N TYR A 121 -0.37 5.73 20.00
CA TYR A 121 0.70 6.53 20.58
C TYR A 121 1.30 5.88 21.84
N GLN A 122 0.48 5.26 22.71
CA GLN A 122 0.98 4.50 23.87
C GLN A 122 1.86 3.32 23.41
N ALA A 123 1.46 2.62 22.36
CA ALA A 123 2.26 1.53 21.78
C ALA A 123 3.59 2.03 21.18
N LEU A 124 3.60 3.20 20.55
CA LEU A 124 4.81 3.77 19.91
C LEU A 124 5.76 4.47 20.88
N SER A 125 5.24 5.16 21.90
CA SER A 125 6.04 5.96 22.84
C SER A 125 6.37 5.25 24.15
N GLY A 126 5.58 4.25 24.55
CA GLY A 126 5.68 3.59 25.86
C GLY A 126 5.23 4.46 27.05
N GLU A 127 4.77 5.69 26.81
CA GLU A 127 4.33 6.61 27.87
C GLU A 127 2.84 6.44 28.18
N LYS A 128 2.49 6.32 29.46
CA LYS A 128 1.09 6.37 29.91
C LYS A 128 0.60 7.83 29.91
N PRO A 129 -0.62 8.10 29.42
CA PRO A 129 -1.17 9.46 29.45
C PRO A 129 -1.33 9.93 30.91
N PRO A 130 -1.04 11.20 31.20
CA PRO A 130 -1.21 11.75 32.54
C PRO A 130 -2.70 11.79 32.94
N GLU A 131 -3.00 11.65 34.24
CA GLU A 131 -4.39 11.74 34.78
C GLU A 131 -5.11 13.05 34.40
N LYS A 132 -4.35 14.12 34.13
CA LYS A 132 -4.87 15.39 33.61
C LYS A 132 -4.17 15.73 32.29
N PRO A 133 -4.85 15.62 31.14
CA PRO A 133 -4.25 15.90 29.84
C PRO A 133 -4.00 17.40 29.67
N THR A 134 -2.73 17.80 29.56
CA THR A 134 -2.32 19.19 29.31
C THR A 134 -1.99 19.50 27.86
N LEU A 135 -1.83 18.48 27.01
CA LEU A 135 -1.34 18.60 25.63
C LEU A 135 -2.23 17.77 24.70
N LEU A 136 -2.37 18.21 23.45
CA LEU A 136 -3.19 17.54 22.43
C LEU A 136 -2.85 16.06 22.29
N ARG A 137 -1.55 15.72 22.28
CA ARG A 137 -1.05 14.34 22.15
C ARG A 137 -1.49 13.39 23.27
N HIS A 138 -1.94 13.91 24.42
CA HIS A 138 -2.51 13.09 25.50
C HIS A 138 -3.94 12.63 25.19
N LEU A 139 -4.64 13.33 24.27
CA LEU A 139 -6.00 13.02 23.85
C LEU A 139 -5.98 12.27 22.52
N ILE A 140 -5.36 12.84 21.49
CA ILE A 140 -5.34 12.28 20.13
C ILE A 140 -3.96 12.47 19.49
N TRP A 141 -3.56 11.54 18.64
CA TRP A 141 -2.40 11.71 17.78
C TRP A 141 -2.83 12.32 16.45
N ALA A 142 -2.61 13.62 16.28
CA ALA A 142 -2.92 14.34 15.06
C ALA A 142 -1.65 14.53 14.21
N SER A 143 -1.74 14.20 12.92
CA SER A 143 -0.65 14.34 11.95
C SER A 143 -1.18 14.87 10.62
N ILE A 144 -0.30 15.41 9.77
CA ILE A 144 -0.66 15.79 8.40
C ILE A 144 -0.30 14.65 7.46
N SER A 145 -1.29 14.20 6.71
CA SER A 145 -1.19 13.22 5.63
C SER A 145 -1.81 13.81 4.36
N SER A 146 -1.83 13.06 3.27
CA SER A 146 -2.46 13.43 2.00
C SER A 146 -3.01 12.18 1.33
N GLY A 147 -3.82 12.33 0.28
CA GLY A 147 -4.10 11.22 -0.63
C GLY A 147 -2.85 10.76 -1.40
N ASP A 148 -3.03 9.74 -2.22
CA ASP A 148 -1.96 9.12 -3.02
C ASP A 148 -1.31 10.13 -3.99
N ARG A 149 -0.03 9.93 -4.29
CA ARG A 149 0.81 10.84 -5.07
C ARG A 149 0.33 10.90 -6.52
N LEU A 150 0.03 12.11 -6.99
CA LEU A 150 -0.08 12.44 -8.41
C LEU A 150 1.23 13.00 -8.95
N THR A 151 1.78 12.34 -9.97
CA THR A 151 2.99 12.82 -10.66
C THR A 151 2.63 13.70 -11.86
N PRO A 152 3.56 14.54 -12.37
CA PRO A 152 3.35 15.30 -13.61
C PRO A 152 2.92 14.43 -14.79
N ASN A 153 3.39 13.18 -14.85
CA ASN A 153 3.01 12.22 -15.88
C ASN A 153 1.56 11.74 -15.73
N ASP A 154 1.07 11.59 -14.50
CA ASP A 154 -0.31 11.14 -14.26
C ASP A 154 -1.35 12.14 -14.73
N ILE A 155 -1.02 13.44 -14.64
CA ILE A 155 -1.87 14.54 -15.13
C ILE A 155 -1.54 14.97 -16.57
N GLY A 156 -0.60 14.31 -17.24
CA GLY A 156 -0.18 14.68 -18.60
C GLY A 156 0.39 16.10 -18.72
N LEU A 157 1.05 16.61 -17.67
CA LEU A 157 1.47 18.02 -17.54
C LEU A 157 2.28 18.52 -18.75
N GLU A 158 3.09 17.65 -19.36
CA GLU A 158 3.90 18.00 -20.52
C GLU A 158 3.06 18.36 -21.75
N GLN A 159 1.90 17.72 -21.93
CA GLN A 159 0.99 17.94 -23.06
C GLN A 159 0.12 19.20 -22.88
N ILE A 160 0.01 19.71 -21.64
CA ILE A 160 -0.82 20.87 -21.33
C ILE A 160 -0.08 22.15 -21.73
N SER A 161 -0.67 22.87 -22.70
CA SER A 161 -0.14 24.15 -23.20
C SER A 161 -1.05 25.35 -22.86
N ASP A 162 -2.17 25.12 -22.17
CA ASP A 162 -3.08 26.19 -21.77
C ASP A 162 -2.51 26.98 -20.57
N ARG A 163 -2.13 28.22 -20.86
CA ARG A 163 -1.56 29.16 -19.89
C ARG A 163 -2.53 29.52 -18.76
N ASN A 164 -3.83 29.65 -19.02
CA ASN A 164 -4.80 30.04 -17.99
C ASN A 164 -5.08 28.88 -17.04
N PHE A 165 -5.25 27.67 -17.58
CA PHE A 165 -5.38 26.46 -16.78
C PHE A 165 -4.18 26.25 -15.85
N LEU A 166 -2.94 26.35 -16.37
CA LEU A 166 -1.74 26.18 -15.57
C LEU A 166 -1.62 27.23 -14.46
N PHE A 167 -2.01 28.48 -14.74
CA PHE A 167 -2.01 29.54 -13.73
C PHE A 167 -3.06 29.30 -12.64
N GLU A 168 -4.29 28.94 -13.01
CA GLU A 168 -5.35 28.64 -12.04
C GLU A 168 -5.02 27.41 -11.20
N LEU A 169 -4.47 26.36 -11.81
CA LEU A 169 -4.02 25.16 -11.10
C LEU A 169 -2.92 25.49 -10.10
N ALA A 170 -1.91 26.29 -10.49
CA ALA A 170 -0.84 26.70 -9.58
C ALA A 170 -1.37 27.50 -8.38
N VAL A 171 -2.34 28.40 -8.61
CA VAL A 171 -2.99 29.18 -7.54
C VAL A 171 -3.81 28.28 -6.60
N ALA A 172 -4.56 27.33 -7.15
CA ALA A 172 -5.36 26.40 -6.36
C ALA A 172 -4.48 25.47 -5.50
N LEU A 173 -3.38 24.96 -6.06
CA LEU A 173 -2.38 24.17 -5.34
C LEU A 173 -1.70 24.98 -4.23
N ASN A 174 -1.37 26.24 -4.48
CA ASN A 174 -0.81 27.14 -3.46
C ASN A 174 -1.80 27.37 -2.30
N ALA A 175 -3.09 27.54 -2.60
CA ALA A 175 -4.12 27.67 -1.58
C ALA A 175 -4.27 26.39 -0.73
N ALA A 176 -4.21 25.22 -1.37
CA ALA A 176 -4.25 23.93 -0.68
C ALA A 176 -3.02 23.72 0.22
N LEU A 177 -1.81 24.06 -0.27
CA LEU A 177 -0.58 24.01 0.51
C LEU A 177 -0.66 24.95 1.74
N LEU A 178 -1.09 26.19 1.55
CA LEU A 178 -1.26 27.15 2.65
C LEU A 178 -2.29 26.67 3.68
N SER A 179 -3.40 26.08 3.23
CA SER A 179 -4.39 25.45 4.12
C SER A 179 -3.74 24.36 4.98
N GLY A 180 -2.96 23.46 4.36
CA GLY A 180 -2.21 22.42 5.07
C GLY A 180 -1.20 22.96 6.08
N LEU A 181 -0.45 24.00 5.71
CA LEU A 181 0.54 24.64 6.60
C LEU A 181 -0.14 25.25 7.83
N ASN A 182 -1.29 25.88 7.65
CA ASN A 182 -2.11 26.39 8.76
C ASN A 182 -2.63 25.26 9.66
N LEU A 183 -3.05 24.12 9.09
CA LEU A 183 -3.43 22.94 9.88
C LEU A 183 -2.27 22.39 10.70
N ALA A 184 -1.07 22.29 10.10
CA ALA A 184 0.13 21.83 10.82
C ALA A 184 0.54 22.78 11.95
N ARG A 185 0.38 24.09 11.75
CA ARG A 185 0.58 25.09 12.81
C ARG A 185 -0.45 24.93 13.92
N MET A 186 -1.72 24.71 13.58
CA MET A 186 -2.81 24.50 14.55
C MET A 186 -2.52 23.32 15.49
N ILE A 187 -1.98 22.22 14.99
CA ILE A 187 -1.64 21.04 15.80
C ILE A 187 -0.25 21.11 16.45
N GLY A 188 0.51 22.20 16.24
CA GLY A 188 1.84 22.39 16.79
C GLY A 188 2.96 21.61 16.08
N SER A 189 2.68 21.00 14.92
CA SER A 189 3.70 20.35 14.08
C SER A 189 4.62 21.36 13.37
N ILE A 190 4.16 22.61 13.24
CA ILE A 190 4.97 23.76 12.81
C ILE A 190 4.96 24.81 13.93
N SER A 191 6.15 25.13 14.42
CA SER A 191 6.43 26.11 15.45
C SER A 191 7.81 26.73 15.20
N GLU A 192 8.22 27.68 16.04
CA GLU A 192 9.56 28.28 15.95
C GLU A 192 10.68 27.23 16.09
N ALA A 193 10.51 26.26 17.00
CA ALA A 193 11.50 25.24 17.32
C ALA A 193 11.46 24.01 16.39
N MET A 194 10.32 23.73 15.77
CA MET A 194 10.10 22.51 14.99
C MET A 194 9.26 22.79 13.75
N ASP A 195 9.69 22.30 12.61
CA ASP A 195 8.94 22.38 11.36
C ASP A 195 8.99 21.03 10.65
N ILE A 196 7.85 20.34 10.62
CA ILE A 196 7.72 18.99 10.05
C ILE A 196 7.97 18.96 8.53
N THR A 197 7.77 20.08 7.83
CA THR A 197 7.93 20.16 6.37
C THR A 197 9.37 19.88 5.93
N ASN A 198 10.34 20.16 6.80
CA ASN A 198 11.76 19.87 6.57
C ASN A 198 12.07 18.37 6.47
N TRP A 199 11.22 17.52 7.03
CA TRP A 199 11.41 16.06 7.04
C TRP A 199 10.43 15.35 6.12
N GLN A 200 9.22 15.88 5.98
CA GLN A 200 8.20 15.36 5.06
C GLN A 200 8.50 15.71 3.60
N VAL A 201 9.18 16.83 3.33
CA VAL A 201 9.57 17.26 1.98
C VAL A 201 11.10 17.28 1.88
N GLN A 202 11.69 16.20 1.36
CA GLN A 202 13.14 16.13 1.15
C GLN A 202 13.58 17.08 0.04
N ARG A 203 12.82 17.15 -1.06
CA ARG A 203 13.02 18.12 -2.15
C ARG A 203 11.70 18.77 -2.52
N VAL A 204 11.71 20.07 -2.84
CA VAL A 204 10.47 20.79 -3.21
C VAL A 204 10.04 20.57 -4.67
N TYR A 205 10.90 19.93 -5.47
CA TYR A 205 10.67 19.66 -6.89
C TYR A 205 11.04 18.21 -7.25
N TYR A 206 10.58 17.75 -8.42
CA TYR A 206 10.91 16.41 -8.92
C TYR A 206 12.36 16.34 -9.40
N VAL A 207 13.18 15.55 -8.73
CA VAL A 207 14.61 15.43 -9.04
C VAL A 207 14.80 14.69 -10.37
N PRO A 208 15.64 15.19 -11.30
CA PRO A 208 15.96 14.50 -12.54
C PRO A 208 16.60 13.12 -12.29
N ALA A 209 16.27 12.13 -13.12
CA ALA A 209 16.76 10.77 -12.94
C ALA A 209 18.30 10.64 -12.95
N VAL A 210 18.99 11.54 -13.66
CA VAL A 210 20.46 11.60 -13.69
C VAL A 210 21.10 11.96 -12.34
N GLN A 211 20.34 12.57 -11.44
CA GLN A 211 20.77 12.89 -10.08
C GLN A 211 20.39 11.80 -9.07
N PHE A 212 19.76 10.72 -9.53
CA PHE A 212 19.53 9.56 -8.69
C PHE A 212 20.86 8.82 -8.50
N VAL A 213 21.35 8.93 -7.29
CA VAL A 213 22.17 7.90 -6.63
C VAL A 213 21.75 6.44 -6.87
N ALA A 214 22.75 5.56 -6.86
CA ALA A 214 22.57 4.13 -7.07
C ALA A 214 21.58 3.51 -6.06
N GLY A 215 20.66 2.68 -6.56
CA GLY A 215 19.61 2.03 -5.75
C GLY A 215 18.55 2.99 -5.18
N GLY A 216 18.67 4.29 -5.47
CA GLY A 216 17.72 5.31 -5.11
C GLY A 216 16.70 5.59 -6.21
N GLY A 217 15.73 6.44 -5.89
CA GLY A 217 14.81 7.02 -6.85
C GLY A 217 14.46 8.43 -6.42
N GLU A 218 13.27 8.89 -6.80
CA GLU A 218 12.72 10.16 -6.33
C GLU A 218 12.76 10.22 -4.77
N PRO A 219 13.42 11.23 -4.15
CA PRO A 219 13.65 11.24 -2.70
C PRO A 219 12.40 11.12 -1.81
N ASP A 220 11.28 11.66 -2.28
CA ASP A 220 9.97 11.65 -1.62
C ASP A 220 9.00 10.66 -2.28
N ARG A 221 9.49 9.62 -2.97
CA ARG A 221 8.65 8.62 -3.65
C ARG A 221 7.63 7.92 -2.75
N HIS A 222 7.95 7.80 -1.47
CA HIS A 222 7.17 7.10 -0.44
C HIS A 222 6.68 8.05 0.66
N ARG A 223 6.60 9.36 0.37
CA ARG A 223 6.19 10.38 1.34
C ARG A 223 4.80 10.92 1.01
N ASP A 224 3.99 11.10 2.04
CA ASP A 224 2.68 11.72 2.02
C ASP A 224 2.72 13.14 2.66
N GLY A 225 1.54 13.75 2.83
CA GLY A 225 1.40 15.03 3.51
C GLY A 225 1.73 16.20 2.59
N PHE A 226 2.81 16.93 2.90
CA PHE A 226 3.17 18.14 2.14
C PHE A 226 3.90 17.87 0.82
N ALA A 227 4.55 16.72 0.66
CA ALA A 227 5.40 16.47 -0.50
C ALA A 227 4.62 16.45 -1.83
N PRO A 228 3.47 15.75 -1.96
CA PRO A 228 2.75 15.68 -3.24
C PRO A 228 2.31 17.05 -3.77
N VAL A 229 1.60 17.84 -2.95
CA VAL A 229 1.13 19.18 -3.34
C VAL A 229 2.29 20.14 -3.65
N THR A 230 3.36 20.09 -2.86
CA THR A 230 4.52 20.99 -3.02
C THR A 230 5.20 20.73 -4.36
N LYS A 231 5.48 19.46 -4.65
CA LYS A 231 6.17 19.06 -5.89
C LYS A 231 5.32 19.31 -7.12
N LEU A 232 4.02 19.00 -7.07
CA LEU A 232 3.14 19.24 -8.21
C LEU A 232 2.96 20.74 -8.47
N MET A 233 2.77 21.55 -7.43
CA MET A 233 2.69 23.01 -7.56
C MET A 233 3.95 23.57 -8.21
N PHE A 234 5.13 23.12 -7.80
CA PHE A 234 6.39 23.56 -8.37
C PHE A 234 6.52 23.15 -9.85
N ALA A 235 6.20 21.89 -10.20
CA ALA A 235 6.24 21.41 -11.58
C ALA A 235 5.27 22.18 -12.49
N VAL A 236 4.05 22.47 -12.03
CA VAL A 236 3.08 23.29 -12.76
C VAL A 236 3.62 24.71 -12.94
N THR A 237 4.27 25.28 -11.93
CA THR A 237 4.88 26.62 -11.99
C THR A 237 6.05 26.67 -12.98
N GLU A 238 6.89 25.63 -13.03
CA GLU A 238 7.98 25.52 -14.03
C GLU A 238 7.43 25.38 -15.45
N LYS A 239 6.39 24.55 -15.63
CA LYS A 239 5.71 24.42 -16.93
C LYS A 239 5.10 25.76 -17.35
N LEU A 240 4.43 26.46 -16.44
CA LEU A 240 3.90 27.81 -16.69
C LEU A 240 5.03 28.79 -17.05
N ALA A 241 6.19 28.73 -16.38
CA ALA A 241 7.32 29.59 -16.66
C ALA A 241 7.87 29.41 -18.08
N SER A 242 7.83 28.18 -18.61
CA SER A 242 8.24 27.89 -19.99
C SER A 242 7.31 28.50 -21.06
N ILE A 243 6.07 28.86 -20.68
CA ILE A 243 5.04 29.42 -21.57
C ILE A 243 4.88 30.94 -21.34
N ASP A 244 4.72 31.35 -20.09
CA ASP A 244 4.54 32.74 -19.65
C ASP A 244 5.26 32.97 -18.31
N ALA A 245 6.52 33.40 -18.39
CA ALA A 245 7.34 33.75 -17.23
C ALA A 245 6.69 34.83 -16.35
N SER A 246 5.91 35.76 -16.92
CA SER A 246 5.26 36.82 -16.15
C SER A 246 4.13 36.27 -15.26
N ALA A 247 3.37 35.30 -15.76
CA ALA A 247 2.36 34.60 -14.97
C ALA A 247 3.00 33.75 -13.86
N ALA A 248 4.07 33.02 -14.18
CA ALA A 248 4.82 32.25 -13.18
C ALA A 248 5.41 33.14 -12.08
N ARG A 249 5.97 34.31 -12.41
CA ARG A 249 6.44 35.30 -11.42
C ARG A 249 5.36 35.72 -10.43
N ARG A 250 4.11 35.88 -10.90
CA ARG A 250 2.98 36.22 -10.00
C ARG A 250 2.70 35.10 -9.01
N VAL A 251 2.77 33.83 -9.44
CA VAL A 251 2.64 32.68 -8.54
C VAL A 251 3.78 32.68 -7.50
N VAL A 252 5.03 32.81 -7.93
CA VAL A 252 6.20 32.86 -7.04
C VAL A 252 6.10 34.00 -6.03
N SER A 253 5.62 35.17 -6.45
CA SER A 253 5.45 36.34 -5.57
C SER A 253 4.34 36.17 -4.52
N SER A 254 3.45 35.19 -4.69
CA SER A 254 2.39 34.88 -3.73
C SER A 254 2.83 33.98 -2.58
N TRP A 255 4.05 33.42 -2.65
CA TRP A 255 4.60 32.58 -1.60
C TRP A 255 5.09 33.42 -0.42
N ASP A 256 4.51 33.20 0.76
CA ASP A 256 4.86 33.94 1.97
C ASP A 256 6.16 33.40 2.59
N THR A 257 7.28 33.94 2.09
CA THR A 257 8.63 33.60 2.54
C THR A 257 8.98 34.12 3.93
N SER A 258 8.20 35.07 4.48
CA SER A 258 8.40 35.58 5.84
C SER A 258 7.98 34.52 6.87
N GLU A 259 6.78 33.98 6.70
CA GLU A 259 6.15 33.11 7.70
C GLU A 259 6.61 31.65 7.60
N TRP A 260 6.85 31.14 6.38
CA TRP A 260 7.01 29.69 6.17
C TRP A 260 8.35 29.28 5.57
N LYS A 261 9.05 28.36 6.24
CA LYS A 261 10.32 27.78 5.76
C LYS A 261 10.16 27.02 4.46
N LEU A 262 9.06 26.29 4.28
CA LEU A 262 8.77 25.57 3.03
C LEU A 262 8.63 26.53 1.84
N TYR A 263 7.99 27.69 2.01
CA TYR A 263 7.94 28.71 0.96
C TYR A 263 9.30 29.34 0.67
N ARG A 264 10.16 29.52 1.68
CA ARG A 264 11.57 29.93 1.43
C ARG A 264 12.31 28.91 0.57
N ARG A 265 12.09 27.62 0.80
CA ARG A 265 12.69 26.54 -0.01
C ARG A 265 12.13 26.52 -1.44
N LEU A 266 10.82 26.65 -1.61
CA LEU A 266 10.17 26.78 -2.92
C LEU A 266 10.69 27.99 -3.71
N TRP A 267 10.76 29.14 -3.04
CA TRP A 267 11.31 30.36 -3.61
C TRP A 267 12.78 30.16 -4.03
N ALA A 268 13.60 29.54 -3.19
CA ALA A 268 15.00 29.23 -3.53
C ALA A 268 15.11 28.28 -4.74
N ALA A 269 14.21 27.29 -4.86
CA ALA A 269 14.17 26.42 -6.03
C ALA A 269 13.76 27.17 -7.31
N ALA A 270 12.77 28.08 -7.23
CA ALA A 270 12.36 28.92 -8.36
C ALA A 270 13.46 29.91 -8.76
N ALA A 271 14.21 30.42 -7.78
CA ALA A 271 15.32 31.33 -7.98
C ALA A 271 16.53 30.72 -8.72
N ARG A 272 16.53 29.42 -9.00
CA ARG A 272 17.50 28.81 -9.93
C ARG A 272 17.29 29.30 -11.37
N ASN A 273 16.07 29.69 -11.73
CA ASN A 273 15.76 30.24 -13.05
C ASN A 273 15.93 31.78 -13.05
N PRO A 274 16.86 32.34 -13.86
CA PRO A 274 17.04 33.79 -13.98
C PRO A 274 15.82 34.53 -14.51
N ASP A 275 14.95 33.85 -15.26
CA ASP A 275 13.73 34.45 -15.80
C ASP A 275 12.64 34.61 -14.73
N LEU A 276 12.73 33.90 -13.60
CA LEU A 276 11.75 34.02 -12.51
C LEU A 276 12.21 34.99 -11.43
N VAL A 277 13.49 34.92 -11.03
CA VAL A 277 14.03 35.74 -9.94
C VAL A 277 15.33 36.43 -10.39
N PRO A 278 15.39 37.78 -10.34
CA PRO A 278 16.60 38.56 -10.61
C PRO A 278 17.77 38.20 -9.67
N ALA A 279 18.99 38.32 -10.18
CA ALA A 279 20.20 37.98 -9.42
C ALA A 279 20.38 38.85 -8.15
N ASP A 280 19.94 40.11 -8.18
CA ASP A 280 20.01 41.02 -7.04
C ASP A 280 19.16 40.54 -5.86
N ASP A 281 17.95 40.04 -6.15
CA ASP A 281 17.04 39.48 -5.13
C ASP A 281 17.62 38.20 -4.53
N VAL A 282 18.20 37.33 -5.36
CA VAL A 282 18.88 36.10 -4.90
C VAL A 282 20.06 36.43 -4.00
N SER A 283 20.89 37.41 -4.39
CA SER A 283 22.04 37.81 -3.57
C SER A 283 21.61 38.41 -2.24
N THR A 284 20.57 39.25 -2.25
CA THR A 284 19.99 39.86 -1.03
C THR A 284 19.41 38.80 -0.10
N PHE A 285 18.68 37.82 -0.65
CA PHE A 285 18.17 36.68 0.11
C PHE A 285 19.30 35.89 0.77
N LEU A 286 20.34 35.51 0.02
CA LEU A 286 21.48 34.75 0.55
C LEU A 286 22.32 35.55 1.57
N GLU A 287 22.32 36.87 1.50
CA GLU A 287 22.97 37.75 2.49
C GLU A 287 22.17 37.84 3.80
N THR A 288 20.83 37.77 3.74
CA THR A 288 19.94 38.02 4.88
C THR A 288 19.34 36.77 5.53
N VAL A 289 19.31 35.64 4.81
CA VAL A 289 18.76 34.36 5.30
C VAL A 289 19.45 33.92 6.59
N GLU A 290 18.73 33.25 7.48
CA GLU A 290 19.27 32.80 8.78
C GLU A 290 20.44 31.82 8.62
N ASP A 291 21.38 31.84 9.59
CA ASP A 291 22.56 30.97 9.54
C ASP A 291 22.22 29.47 9.54
N VAL A 292 21.12 29.06 10.19
CA VAL A 292 20.67 27.66 10.19
C VAL A 292 20.27 27.24 8.78
N GLU A 293 19.51 28.07 8.10
CA GLU A 293 19.00 27.82 6.74
C GLU A 293 20.14 27.89 5.71
N PHE A 294 21.11 28.79 5.92
CA PHE A 294 22.26 28.97 5.04
C PHE A 294 23.23 27.76 5.06
N TRP A 295 23.47 27.16 6.24
CA TRP A 295 24.54 26.17 6.46
C TRP A 295 24.06 24.71 6.53
N ARG A 296 22.75 24.42 6.53
CA ARG A 296 22.21 23.05 6.63
C ARG A 296 21.67 22.51 5.29
N PRO A 297 22.53 22.02 4.38
CA PRO A 297 22.10 21.52 3.07
C PRO A 297 21.19 20.28 3.15
N GLY A 298 21.27 19.49 4.23
CA GLY A 298 20.36 18.36 4.44
C GLY A 298 18.93 18.77 4.83
N THR A 299 18.73 20.01 5.31
CA THR A 299 17.41 20.52 5.70
C THR A 299 16.89 21.56 4.69
N PHE A 300 17.80 22.35 4.11
CA PHE A 300 17.52 23.40 3.14
C PHE A 300 18.35 23.22 1.86
N PRO A 301 18.19 22.11 1.13
CA PRO A 301 19.01 21.81 -0.04
C PRO A 301 18.86 22.86 -1.14
N GLU A 302 17.66 23.41 -1.32
CA GLU A 302 17.38 24.41 -2.36
C GLU A 302 18.16 25.73 -2.17
N ILE A 303 18.40 26.14 -0.91
CA ILE A 303 19.17 27.36 -0.59
C ILE A 303 20.66 27.15 -0.91
N ALA A 304 21.17 25.96 -0.60
CA ALA A 304 22.53 25.56 -0.95
C ALA A 304 22.72 25.43 -2.48
N GLU A 305 21.72 24.89 -3.17
CA GLU A 305 21.71 24.71 -4.62
C GLU A 305 21.71 26.07 -5.34
N VAL A 306 20.77 26.98 -5.02
CA VAL A 306 20.69 28.29 -5.69
C VAL A 306 21.93 29.14 -5.46
N ARG A 307 22.55 29.04 -4.27
CA ARG A 307 23.83 29.69 -3.99
C ARG A 307 24.92 29.25 -4.96
N ALA A 308 25.02 27.96 -5.24
CA ALA A 308 26.05 27.44 -6.14
C ALA A 308 25.74 27.74 -7.61
N VAL A 309 24.49 27.51 -8.04
CA VAL A 309 24.07 27.65 -9.45
C VAL A 309 24.06 29.12 -9.91
N ARG A 310 23.58 30.05 -9.09
CA ARG A 310 23.47 31.48 -9.46
C ARG A 310 24.73 32.29 -9.16
N TRP A 311 25.81 31.66 -8.69
CA TRP A 311 27.01 32.37 -8.22
C TRP A 311 27.65 33.27 -9.29
N GLY A 312 27.63 32.82 -10.55
CA GLY A 312 28.17 33.57 -11.69
C GLY A 312 27.38 34.83 -12.05
N ASP A 313 26.13 34.95 -11.61
CA ASP A 313 25.25 36.08 -11.95
C ASP A 313 25.40 37.26 -10.97
N PHE A 314 26.09 37.05 -9.84
CA PHE A 314 26.17 38.04 -8.78
C PHE A 314 27.18 39.15 -9.08
N SER A 315 26.86 40.37 -8.66
CA SER A 315 27.81 41.48 -8.72
C SER A 315 29.07 41.18 -7.89
N ALA A 316 30.21 41.75 -8.29
CA ALA A 316 31.47 41.57 -7.56
C ALA A 316 31.36 42.00 -6.07
N ALA A 317 30.50 42.98 -5.77
CA ALA A 317 30.24 43.42 -4.40
C ALA A 317 29.46 42.36 -3.59
N SER A 318 28.44 41.74 -4.18
CA SER A 318 27.67 40.67 -3.55
C SER A 318 28.51 39.41 -3.35
N VAL A 319 29.32 39.02 -4.35
CA VAL A 319 30.29 37.91 -4.22
C VAL A 319 31.23 38.16 -3.05
N ALA A 320 31.79 39.37 -2.91
CA ALA A 320 32.69 39.69 -1.80
C ALA A 320 32.01 39.55 -0.41
N ARG A 321 30.75 39.98 -0.28
CA ARG A 321 29.98 39.84 0.97
C ARG A 321 29.65 38.39 1.28
N LEU A 322 29.20 37.62 0.29
CA LEU A 322 28.88 36.19 0.45
C LEU A 322 30.14 35.35 0.73
N GLU A 323 31.26 35.63 0.08
CA GLU A 323 32.54 34.97 0.39
C GLU A 323 33.01 35.30 1.81
N GLN A 324 32.85 36.54 2.26
CA GLN A 324 33.15 36.90 3.64
C GLN A 324 32.26 36.10 4.62
N ARG A 325 30.97 35.92 4.31
CA ARG A 325 30.05 35.11 5.10
C ARG A 325 30.47 33.63 5.11
N LEU A 326 30.83 33.06 3.96
CA LEU A 326 31.30 31.68 3.83
C LEU A 326 32.62 31.46 4.60
N LEU A 327 33.62 32.31 4.39
CA LEU A 327 34.93 32.19 5.05
C LEU A 327 34.87 32.43 6.56
N LYS A 328 33.87 33.16 7.06
CA LYS A 328 33.59 33.27 8.50
C LYS A 328 33.19 31.91 9.09
N GLY A 329 32.56 31.04 8.29
CA GLY A 329 32.08 29.71 8.67
C GLY A 329 30.81 29.74 9.52
N GLU A 330 30.16 28.59 9.67
CA GLU A 330 28.96 28.45 10.49
C GLU A 330 29.17 28.95 11.94
N PRO A 331 28.16 29.55 12.59
CA PRO A 331 28.24 29.93 13.99
C PRO A 331 28.48 28.74 14.93
N LEU A 332 29.30 28.94 15.97
CA LEU A 332 29.64 27.90 16.95
C LEU A 332 28.42 27.28 17.66
N LYS A 333 27.32 28.03 17.77
CA LYS A 333 26.04 27.56 18.35
C LYS A 333 25.35 26.48 17.50
N LEU A 334 25.67 26.38 16.21
CA LEU A 334 25.05 25.43 15.27
C LEU A 334 25.84 24.13 15.14
N VAL A 335 27.11 24.13 15.56
CA VAL A 335 27.95 22.93 15.60
C VAL A 335 27.29 21.90 16.55
N PRO A 336 27.07 20.66 16.11
CA PRO A 336 26.46 19.63 16.95
C PRO A 336 27.20 19.46 18.28
N LYS A 337 26.45 19.30 19.38
CA LYS A 337 27.05 19.08 20.71
C LYS A 337 27.88 17.79 20.80
N SER A 338 27.65 16.85 19.88
CA SER A 338 28.41 15.61 19.73
C SER A 338 29.84 15.82 19.22
N VAL A 339 30.16 16.99 18.66
CA VAL A 339 31.53 17.32 18.20
C VAL A 339 32.34 17.87 19.37
N ASP A 340 33.48 17.24 19.66
CA ASP A 340 34.39 17.66 20.71
C ASP A 340 34.90 19.09 20.48
N LYS A 341 35.15 19.84 21.56
CA LYS A 341 35.54 21.25 21.55
C LYS A 341 36.83 21.48 20.74
N THR A 342 37.77 20.54 20.77
CA THR A 342 39.03 20.59 20.01
C THR A 342 38.80 20.50 18.50
N ASP A 343 37.78 19.75 18.08
CA ASP A 343 37.53 19.41 16.68
C ASP A 343 36.54 20.36 15.99
N ARG A 344 35.87 21.24 16.76
CA ARG A 344 34.92 22.22 16.21
C ARG A 344 35.53 23.12 15.15
N ALA A 345 36.81 23.48 15.30
CA ALA A 345 37.51 24.28 14.30
C ALA A 345 37.67 23.50 12.98
N GLY A 346 38.03 22.22 13.05
CA GLY A 346 38.14 21.32 11.90
C GLY A 346 36.79 21.09 11.23
N PHE A 347 35.73 20.88 12.00
CA PHE A 347 34.36 20.72 11.48
C PHE A 347 33.89 21.95 10.68
N ARG A 348 34.13 23.16 11.21
CA ARG A 348 33.82 24.41 10.51
C ARG A 348 34.62 24.54 9.22
N GLN A 349 35.92 24.27 9.25
CA GLN A 349 36.76 24.29 8.05
C GLN A 349 36.26 23.31 6.99
N HIS A 350 35.88 22.11 7.39
CA HIS A 350 35.31 21.09 6.50
C HIS A 350 34.01 21.57 5.84
N ARG A 351 33.10 22.20 6.59
CA ARG A 351 31.86 22.78 6.04
C ARG A 351 32.13 23.91 5.04
N ILE A 352 33.05 24.82 5.35
CA ILE A 352 33.44 25.89 4.42
C ILE A 352 34.01 25.29 3.13
N ARG A 353 34.88 24.29 3.26
CA ARG A 353 35.47 23.56 2.12
C ARG A 353 34.38 22.98 1.21
N ILE A 354 33.42 22.24 1.78
CA ILE A 354 32.31 21.65 1.00
C ILE A 354 31.55 22.72 0.22
N GLU A 355 31.20 23.84 0.86
CA GLU A 355 30.40 24.89 0.20
C GLU A 355 31.17 25.60 -0.93
N LEU A 356 32.47 25.87 -0.73
CA LEU A 356 33.31 26.45 -1.78
C LEU A 356 33.52 25.48 -2.95
N GLN A 357 33.73 24.18 -2.66
CA GLN A 357 33.82 23.16 -3.69
C GLN A 357 32.51 23.00 -4.46
N ARG A 358 31.35 23.09 -3.78
CA ARG A 358 30.04 23.06 -4.43
C ARG A 358 29.85 24.21 -5.41
N ILE A 359 30.27 25.42 -5.05
CA ILE A 359 30.24 26.60 -5.95
C ILE A 359 31.13 26.36 -7.18
N GLN A 360 32.34 25.82 -6.99
CA GLN A 360 33.23 25.49 -8.12
C GLN A 360 32.65 24.38 -9.01
N ALA A 361 32.06 23.34 -8.43
CA ALA A 361 31.43 22.25 -9.16
C ALA A 361 30.24 22.72 -10.01
N ALA A 362 29.55 23.78 -9.57
CA ALA A 362 28.49 24.44 -10.35
C ALA A 362 29.00 25.43 -11.42
N GLY A 363 30.32 25.63 -11.54
CA GLY A 363 30.94 26.56 -12.49
C GLY A 363 31.11 28.00 -11.98
N GLY A 364 30.86 28.27 -10.69
CA GLY A 364 31.02 29.58 -10.08
C GLY A 364 32.49 29.98 -9.91
N GLN A 365 32.84 31.20 -10.32
CA GLN A 365 34.19 31.74 -10.14
C GLN A 365 34.37 32.33 -8.73
N LEU A 366 35.28 31.74 -7.96
CA LEU A 366 35.69 32.23 -6.64
C LEU A 366 36.76 33.32 -6.78
N SER A 367 36.79 34.26 -5.84
CA SER A 367 37.87 35.24 -5.77
C SER A 367 39.22 34.57 -5.48
N LYS A 368 40.31 35.30 -5.75
CA LYS A 368 41.66 34.83 -5.41
C LYS A 368 41.82 34.51 -3.93
N LYS A 369 41.09 35.21 -3.04
CA LYS A 369 41.13 34.99 -1.60
C LYS A 369 40.47 33.66 -1.21
N ALA A 370 39.26 33.40 -1.70
CA ALA A 370 38.54 32.16 -1.40
C ALA A 370 39.23 30.94 -2.03
N SER A 371 39.69 31.07 -3.29
CA SER A 371 40.46 30.01 -3.97
C SER A 371 41.78 29.68 -3.27
N GLY A 372 42.51 30.70 -2.80
CA GLY A 372 43.73 30.52 -2.03
C GLY A 372 43.49 29.84 -0.68
N TRP A 373 42.38 30.19 0.00
CA TRP A 373 41.96 29.52 1.23
C TRP A 373 41.65 28.05 0.97
N LEU A 374 40.83 27.75 -0.04
CA LEU A 374 40.44 26.38 -0.38
C LEU A 374 41.63 25.49 -0.72
N THR A 375 42.55 25.98 -1.55
CA THR A 375 43.76 25.24 -1.95
C THR A 375 44.63 24.90 -0.73
N LYS A 376 44.81 25.87 0.18
CA LYS A 376 45.56 25.65 1.43
C LYS A 376 44.88 24.62 2.33
N THR A 377 43.56 24.65 2.46
CA THR A 377 42.80 23.71 3.29
C THR A 377 42.83 22.29 2.72
N VAL A 378 42.72 22.13 1.39
CA VAL A 378 42.85 20.82 0.73
C VAL A 378 44.24 20.23 0.93
N GLN A 379 45.31 21.04 0.82
CA GLN A 379 46.68 20.58 1.11
C GLN A 379 46.88 20.16 2.57
N GLN A 380 46.19 20.80 3.52
CA GLN A 380 46.31 20.50 4.95
C GLN A 380 45.50 19.28 5.39
N GLN A 381 44.33 19.06 4.81
CA GLN A 381 43.38 18.00 5.23
C GLN A 381 43.34 16.79 4.28
N GLY A 382 44.05 16.83 3.15
CA GLY A 382 44.00 15.81 2.10
C GLY A 382 42.80 15.94 1.16
N GLU A 383 42.84 15.22 0.05
CA GLU A 383 41.68 15.07 -0.85
C GLU A 383 40.60 14.26 -0.13
N GLY A 384 39.43 14.88 0.04
CA GLY A 384 38.23 14.26 0.61
C GLY A 384 37.35 13.72 -0.51
N PRO A 385 36.13 13.24 -0.19
CA PRO A 385 35.19 12.77 -1.22
C PRO A 385 34.89 13.87 -2.24
N GLU A 386 34.64 13.47 -3.48
CA GLU A 386 34.27 14.38 -4.55
C GLU A 386 32.96 15.10 -4.18
N VAL A 387 33.00 16.44 -4.18
CA VAL A 387 31.86 17.28 -3.82
C VAL A 387 31.17 17.73 -5.09
N ASN A 388 30.04 17.09 -5.42
CA ASN A 388 29.14 17.54 -6.48
C ASN A 388 28.12 18.57 -5.96
N LEU A 389 27.28 19.09 -6.86
CA LEU A 389 26.25 20.10 -6.53
C LEU A 389 25.31 19.64 -5.40
N THR A 390 24.94 18.36 -5.40
CA THR A 390 23.95 17.77 -4.49
C THR A 390 24.56 17.13 -3.25
N PHE A 391 25.87 17.29 -3.03
CA PHE A 391 26.58 16.63 -1.93
C PHE A 391 25.99 17.04 -0.57
N GLY A 392 25.57 16.05 0.22
CA GLY A 392 24.96 16.27 1.55
C GLY A 392 23.50 16.73 1.51
N PHE A 393 22.83 16.68 0.35
CA PHE A 393 21.37 16.80 0.27
C PHE A 393 20.72 15.50 0.73
N SER A 394 19.46 15.59 1.14
CA SER A 394 18.72 14.41 1.52
C SER A 394 18.46 13.49 0.36
N GLU A 395 18.67 12.23 0.65
CA GLU A 395 18.96 11.17 -0.31
C GLU A 395 17.77 10.25 -0.56
N GLY A 396 16.68 10.44 0.21
CA GLY A 396 15.46 9.65 0.15
C GLY A 396 15.61 8.22 0.68
N VAL A 397 14.55 7.43 0.50
CA VAL A 397 14.60 5.98 0.74
C VAL A 397 15.34 5.32 -0.42
N ARG A 398 16.36 4.53 -0.09
CA ARG A 398 17.16 3.78 -1.06
C ARG A 398 17.11 2.31 -0.76
N MET A 399 17.01 1.53 -1.83
CA MET A 399 17.32 0.11 -1.78
C MET A 399 18.82 0.00 -2.03
N LEU A 400 19.60 0.10 -0.95
CA LEU A 400 21.00 -0.26 -1.02
C LEU A 400 21.06 -1.79 -1.08
N ARG A 401 21.29 -2.34 -2.26
CA ARG A 401 21.89 -3.67 -2.35
C ARG A 401 23.28 -3.48 -1.76
N GLY A 402 23.47 -3.87 -0.50
CA GLY A 402 24.73 -3.61 0.22
C GLY A 402 25.90 -3.94 -0.69
N GLU A 403 26.75 -2.94 -0.97
CA GLU A 403 28.05 -3.24 -1.58
C GLU A 403 28.78 -4.11 -0.56
N ARG A 404 28.82 -5.41 -0.89
CA ARG A 404 29.47 -6.46 -0.11
C ARG A 404 30.85 -5.97 0.29
N SER A 405 31.12 -5.86 1.58
CA SER A 405 32.38 -5.26 2.04
C SER A 405 33.55 -6.09 1.50
N THR A 406 34.43 -5.46 0.72
CA THR A 406 35.66 -6.08 0.24
C THR A 406 36.72 -6.06 1.36
N GLN A 407 36.63 -7.04 2.27
CA GLN A 407 37.61 -7.47 3.32
C GLN A 407 37.33 -7.03 4.78
N PRO A 408 37.67 -7.87 5.80
CA PRO A 408 38.76 -8.86 5.89
C PRO A 408 38.39 -10.26 5.38
N SER A 409 39.27 -10.90 4.61
CA SER A 409 39.05 -12.30 4.23
C SER A 409 39.32 -13.21 5.44
N PHE A 410 38.37 -14.10 5.73
CA PHE A 410 38.53 -15.13 6.76
C PHE A 410 39.54 -16.22 6.32
N ASP A 411 40.12 -16.10 5.11
CA ASP A 411 41.11 -17.01 4.52
C ASP A 411 42.38 -17.18 5.39
N GLY A 412 42.68 -16.21 6.26
CA GLY A 412 43.86 -16.23 7.15
C GLY A 412 43.64 -16.92 8.50
N ILE A 413 42.42 -17.34 8.84
CA ILE A 413 42.10 -17.91 10.16
C ILE A 413 42.28 -19.44 10.14
N PRO A 414 43.01 -20.03 11.11
CA PRO A 414 43.11 -21.49 11.22
C PRO A 414 41.73 -22.14 11.35
N SER A 415 41.48 -23.21 10.57
CA SER A 415 40.22 -23.98 10.54
C SER A 415 39.58 -24.28 11.91
N PRO A 416 40.33 -24.59 12.99
CA PRO A 416 39.73 -24.86 14.31
C PRO A 416 39.11 -23.63 14.99
N LYS A 417 39.57 -22.40 14.66
CA LYS A 417 39.07 -21.14 15.26
C LYS A 417 38.05 -20.42 14.38
N LEU A 418 37.98 -20.79 13.11
CA LEU A 418 37.13 -20.13 12.11
C LEU A 418 35.63 -20.21 12.48
N LEU A 419 35.16 -21.35 13.01
CA LEU A 419 33.77 -21.49 13.45
C LEU A 419 33.42 -20.56 14.61
N ASP A 420 34.32 -20.41 15.58
CA ASP A 420 34.09 -19.56 16.76
C ASP A 420 34.05 -18.07 16.38
N GLU A 421 34.93 -17.63 15.49
CA GLU A 421 34.98 -16.25 14.99
C GLU A 421 33.74 -15.92 14.15
N LEU A 422 33.31 -16.83 13.25
CA LEU A 422 32.08 -16.66 12.48
C LEU A 422 30.85 -16.57 13.39
N ALA A 423 30.72 -17.48 14.36
CA ALA A 423 29.59 -17.46 15.30
C ALA A 423 29.60 -16.25 16.25
N GLY A 424 30.79 -15.68 16.54
CA GLY A 424 30.94 -14.47 17.34
C GLY A 424 30.45 -13.20 16.64
N MET A 425 30.48 -13.17 15.30
CA MET A 425 29.99 -12.05 14.49
C MET A 425 28.50 -12.18 14.12
N ILE A 426 27.93 -13.38 14.20
CA ILE A 426 26.53 -13.67 13.86
C ILE A 426 25.63 -13.51 15.10
N GLY A 427 24.61 -12.65 14.99
CA GLY A 427 23.55 -12.48 16.00
C GLY A 427 22.73 -13.75 16.22
N ASP A 428 21.98 -13.80 17.32
CA ASP A 428 21.27 -15.02 17.74
C ASP A 428 20.17 -15.49 16.76
N GLY A 429 19.70 -14.61 15.86
CA GLY A 429 18.73 -14.94 14.80
C GLY A 429 19.35 -15.41 13.47
N GLY A 430 20.69 -15.52 13.38
CA GLY A 430 21.38 -16.06 12.19
C GLY A 430 21.45 -15.14 10.95
N TRP A 431 20.58 -14.13 10.83
CA TRP A 431 20.66 -13.10 9.77
C TRP A 431 21.29 -11.78 10.23
N ASP A 432 21.32 -11.52 11.54
CA ASP A 432 21.73 -10.23 12.10
C ASP A 432 23.24 -10.22 12.33
N ASP A 433 23.98 -10.01 11.25
CA ASP A 433 25.41 -9.66 11.30
C ASP A 433 25.52 -8.14 11.14
N ARG A 434 26.07 -7.46 12.15
CA ARG A 434 26.29 -6.00 12.16
C ARG A 434 27.03 -5.49 10.91
N THR A 435 27.76 -6.37 10.23
CA THR A 435 28.61 -6.08 9.07
C THR A 435 28.34 -6.96 7.84
N GLN A 436 27.46 -7.96 7.94
CA GLN A 436 27.16 -8.98 6.90
C GLN A 436 28.35 -9.84 6.42
N GLN A 437 29.54 -9.65 7.00
CA GLN A 437 30.79 -10.29 6.57
C GLN A 437 30.81 -11.80 6.78
N ALA A 438 30.35 -12.28 7.94
CA ALA A 438 30.37 -13.70 8.27
C ALA A 438 29.36 -14.47 7.40
N SER A 439 28.18 -13.89 7.19
CA SER A 439 27.13 -14.49 6.34
C SER A 439 27.56 -14.56 4.87
N ASP A 440 28.20 -13.52 4.35
CA ASP A 440 28.73 -13.48 2.98
C ASP A 440 29.87 -14.50 2.77
N TYR A 441 30.78 -14.63 3.75
CA TYR A 441 31.85 -15.63 3.68
C TYR A 441 31.29 -17.05 3.68
N ILE A 442 30.26 -17.32 4.49
CA ILE A 442 29.58 -18.62 4.52
C ILE A 442 28.93 -18.93 3.16
N ALA A 443 28.29 -17.94 2.54
CA ALA A 443 27.67 -18.11 1.22
C ALA A 443 28.69 -18.32 0.08
N GLN A 444 29.88 -17.72 0.17
CA GLN A 444 30.94 -17.83 -0.84
C GLN A 444 31.77 -19.11 -0.72
N HIS A 445 31.92 -19.65 0.49
CA HIS A 445 32.74 -20.86 0.77
C HIS A 445 31.93 -22.04 1.33
N PRO A 446 30.81 -22.45 0.70
CA PRO A 446 29.88 -23.41 1.30
C PRO A 446 30.49 -24.81 1.51
N SER A 447 31.42 -25.24 0.64
CA SER A 447 32.09 -26.55 0.80
C SER A 447 33.05 -26.61 1.99
N ASP A 448 33.78 -25.53 2.22
CA ASP A 448 34.77 -25.44 3.31
C ASP A 448 34.04 -25.34 4.66
N ILE A 449 33.01 -24.49 4.72
CA ILE A 449 32.16 -24.35 5.91
C ILE A 449 31.46 -25.67 6.23
N LEU A 450 30.89 -26.37 5.24
CA LEU A 450 30.24 -27.65 5.48
C LEU A 450 31.21 -28.70 6.05
N THR A 451 32.46 -28.71 5.59
CA THR A 451 33.51 -29.59 6.13
C THR A 451 33.85 -29.29 7.59
N LEU A 452 33.72 -28.04 8.02
CA LEU A 452 33.91 -27.63 9.41
C LEU A 452 32.70 -28.02 10.27
N LEU A 453 31.49 -27.80 9.75
CA LEU A 453 30.24 -28.13 10.43
C LEU A 453 30.12 -29.65 10.67
N GLU A 454 30.52 -30.48 9.71
CA GLU A 454 30.55 -31.94 9.85
C GLU A 454 31.50 -32.44 10.95
N LYS A 455 32.58 -31.69 11.24
CA LYS A 455 33.54 -32.03 12.30
C LYS A 455 33.09 -31.60 13.69
N ALA A 456 32.06 -30.76 13.79
CA ALA A 456 31.52 -30.22 15.05
C ALA A 456 29.98 -30.35 15.12
N PRO A 457 29.43 -31.58 15.08
CA PRO A 457 27.98 -31.80 14.95
C PRO A 457 27.14 -31.39 16.16
N ASP A 458 27.74 -31.28 17.35
CA ASP A 458 27.03 -31.03 18.63
C ASP A 458 27.38 -29.69 19.30
N SER A 459 28.00 -28.76 18.57
CA SER A 459 28.44 -27.47 19.14
C SER A 459 27.34 -26.41 19.08
N VAL A 460 27.18 -25.62 20.14
CA VAL A 460 26.34 -24.41 20.13
C VAL A 460 26.79 -23.39 19.08
N VAL A 461 28.11 -23.34 18.84
CA VAL A 461 28.74 -22.47 17.84
C VAL A 461 28.34 -22.90 16.43
N SER A 462 28.30 -24.20 16.15
CA SER A 462 27.91 -24.71 14.84
C SER A 462 26.43 -24.46 14.54
N ALA A 463 25.56 -24.38 15.55
CA ALA A 463 24.15 -24.02 15.34
C ALA A 463 23.96 -22.62 14.74
N LYS A 464 24.69 -21.61 15.22
CA LYS A 464 24.61 -20.24 14.65
C LYS A 464 25.08 -20.21 13.20
N VAL A 465 26.16 -20.92 12.91
CA VAL A 465 26.74 -21.00 11.56
C VAL A 465 25.83 -21.81 10.63
N TRP A 466 25.17 -22.87 11.11
CA TRP A 466 24.14 -23.62 10.36
C TRP A 466 22.93 -22.74 10.01
N GLN A 467 22.49 -21.90 10.94
CA GLN A 467 21.38 -20.97 10.70
C GLN A 467 21.74 -19.95 9.61
N ALA A 468 22.92 -19.33 9.71
CA ALA A 468 23.41 -18.39 8.70
C ALA A 468 23.66 -19.08 7.34
N PHE A 469 24.19 -20.31 7.34
CA PHE A 469 24.37 -21.13 6.14
C PHE A 469 23.04 -21.34 5.41
N GLY A 470 21.97 -21.67 6.14
CA GLY A 470 20.68 -21.90 5.51
C GLY A 470 20.01 -20.64 4.93
N TYR A 471 20.30 -19.46 5.49
CA TYR A 471 19.90 -18.19 4.88
C TYR A 471 20.75 -17.82 3.67
N GLY A 472 22.07 -17.98 3.75
CA GLY A 472 23.03 -17.50 2.75
C GLY A 472 23.23 -18.40 1.54
N PHE A 473 23.22 -19.73 1.72
CA PHE A 473 23.49 -20.68 0.64
C PHE A 473 22.20 -21.04 -0.11
N ARG A 474 21.92 -20.32 -1.20
CA ARG A 474 20.74 -20.50 -2.06
C ARG A 474 21.09 -20.55 -3.56
N PRO A 475 20.22 -21.11 -4.40
CA PRO A 475 20.30 -20.94 -5.85
C PRO A 475 20.18 -19.47 -6.25
N SER A 476 20.75 -19.11 -7.40
CA SER A 476 20.67 -17.76 -7.96
C SER A 476 19.26 -17.44 -8.47
N ASP A 477 18.56 -18.44 -8.99
CA ASP A 477 17.15 -18.38 -9.36
C ASP A 477 16.35 -19.46 -8.61
N LEU A 478 15.45 -19.01 -7.74
CA LEU A 478 14.58 -19.85 -6.89
C LEU A 478 13.46 -20.55 -7.67
N ASN A 479 13.23 -20.19 -8.93
CA ASN A 479 12.14 -20.74 -9.74
C ASN A 479 12.58 -21.80 -10.75
N THR A 480 13.86 -22.16 -10.74
CA THR A 480 14.45 -22.98 -11.79
C THR A 480 14.55 -24.45 -11.38
N GLY A 481 14.17 -25.35 -12.28
CA GLY A 481 14.29 -26.80 -12.08
C GLY A 481 15.64 -27.34 -12.57
N PRO A 482 15.94 -28.64 -12.37
CA PRO A 482 17.22 -29.23 -12.75
C PRO A 482 17.58 -29.06 -14.23
N ASP A 483 16.56 -29.07 -15.11
CA ASP A 483 16.70 -28.98 -16.56
C ASP A 483 16.88 -27.54 -17.07
N THR A 484 16.45 -26.55 -16.30
CA THR A 484 16.49 -25.12 -16.67
C THR A 484 17.58 -24.34 -15.91
N ALA A 485 18.27 -25.00 -14.97
CA ALA A 485 19.25 -24.40 -14.07
C ALA A 485 20.48 -23.85 -14.79
N THR A 486 20.98 -22.72 -14.29
CA THR A 486 22.25 -22.16 -14.78
C THR A 486 23.41 -23.12 -14.47
N PRO A 487 24.51 -23.12 -15.26
CA PRO A 487 25.69 -23.94 -14.97
C PRO A 487 26.28 -23.68 -13.58
N GLU A 488 26.12 -22.47 -13.04
CA GLU A 488 26.56 -22.11 -11.70
C GLU A 488 25.71 -22.79 -10.61
N ASP A 489 24.38 -22.79 -10.75
CA ASP A 489 23.49 -23.47 -9.81
C ASP A 489 23.64 -24.99 -9.88
N GLN A 490 23.87 -25.55 -11.07
CA GLN A 490 24.16 -26.98 -11.25
C GLN A 490 25.44 -27.40 -10.50
N ALA A 491 26.47 -26.56 -10.46
CA ALA A 491 27.71 -26.83 -9.73
C ALA A 491 27.52 -26.85 -8.20
N ARG A 492 26.47 -26.19 -7.69
CA ARG A 492 26.15 -26.13 -6.25
C ARG A 492 25.30 -27.30 -5.77
N ILE A 493 24.59 -28.01 -6.66
CA ILE A 493 23.72 -29.15 -6.31
C ILE A 493 24.45 -30.22 -5.47
N PRO A 494 25.67 -30.69 -5.81
CA PRO A 494 26.35 -31.71 -5.00
C PRO A 494 26.64 -31.24 -3.56
N ILE A 495 26.90 -29.94 -3.38
CA ILE A 495 27.14 -29.33 -2.06
C ILE A 495 25.84 -29.30 -1.26
N ALA A 496 24.73 -28.95 -1.90
CA ALA A 496 23.41 -28.96 -1.26
C ALA A 496 22.98 -30.39 -0.85
N VAL A 497 23.23 -31.40 -1.68
CA VAL A 497 22.99 -32.82 -1.34
C VAL A 497 23.82 -33.25 -0.12
N ARG A 498 25.10 -32.87 -0.08
CA ARG A 498 25.97 -33.14 1.08
C ARG A 498 25.45 -32.43 2.34
N ALA A 499 24.95 -31.20 2.21
CA ALA A 499 24.32 -30.49 3.31
C ALA A 499 23.07 -31.22 3.84
N CYS A 500 22.21 -31.75 2.96
CA CYS A 500 21.07 -32.59 3.39
C CYS A 500 21.52 -33.83 4.18
N GLN A 501 22.58 -34.52 3.72
CA GLN A 501 23.16 -35.67 4.44
C GLN A 501 23.70 -35.28 5.82
N ALA A 502 24.36 -34.11 5.92
CA ALA A 502 24.84 -33.60 7.19
C ALA A 502 23.67 -33.25 8.13
N ILE A 503 22.64 -32.55 7.64
CA ILE A 503 21.43 -32.17 8.39
C ILE A 503 20.73 -33.40 8.96
N ALA A 504 20.62 -34.48 8.18
CA ALA A 504 20.00 -35.73 8.63
C ALA A 504 20.73 -36.39 9.83
N ASN A 505 22.00 -36.04 10.07
CA ASN A 505 22.84 -36.60 11.13
C ASN A 505 23.13 -35.61 12.29
N LEU A 506 22.51 -34.42 12.30
CA LEU A 506 22.75 -33.41 13.34
C LEU A 506 22.08 -33.78 14.68
N GLY A 507 22.71 -33.35 15.77
CA GLY A 507 22.15 -33.47 17.11
C GLY A 507 20.93 -32.56 17.33
N PRO A 508 20.00 -32.94 18.22
CA PRO A 508 18.73 -32.22 18.43
C PRO A 508 18.90 -30.78 18.95
N VAL A 509 19.98 -30.51 19.68
CA VAL A 509 20.30 -29.16 20.21
C VAL A 509 20.64 -28.19 19.08
N VAL A 510 21.42 -28.64 18.09
CA VAL A 510 21.82 -27.84 16.94
C VAL A 510 20.62 -27.63 16.02
N LEU A 511 19.87 -28.69 15.74
CA LEU A 511 18.64 -28.61 14.94
C LEU A 511 17.65 -27.60 15.50
N LYS A 512 17.39 -27.61 16.82
CA LYS A 512 16.45 -26.68 17.46
C LYS A 512 16.87 -25.22 17.32
N ARG A 513 18.16 -24.92 17.45
CA ARG A 513 18.67 -23.54 17.38
C ARG A 513 18.79 -23.01 15.96
N ALA A 514 19.03 -23.88 14.98
CA ALA A 514 19.24 -23.49 13.59
C ALA A 514 17.98 -23.62 12.71
N ILE A 515 16.83 -24.01 13.29
CA ILE A 515 15.66 -24.50 12.55
C ILE A 515 15.13 -23.52 11.50
N ASP A 516 15.08 -22.21 11.79
CA ASP A 516 14.57 -21.20 10.86
C ASP A 516 15.42 -21.12 9.59
N GLY A 517 16.75 -21.12 9.76
CA GLY A 517 17.70 -21.11 8.66
C GLY A 517 17.65 -22.41 7.86
N LEU A 518 17.58 -23.56 8.54
CA LEU A 518 17.51 -24.89 7.90
C LEU A 518 16.20 -25.10 7.14
N ALA A 519 15.07 -24.61 7.66
CA ALA A 519 13.78 -24.64 6.97
C ALA A 519 13.81 -23.74 5.72
N SER A 520 14.45 -22.58 5.82
CA SER A 520 14.62 -21.68 4.67
C SER A 520 15.59 -22.24 3.62
N PHE A 521 16.61 -23.00 4.03
CA PHE A 521 17.46 -23.78 3.12
C PHE A 521 16.62 -24.83 2.36
N ALA A 522 15.80 -25.61 3.07
CA ALA A 522 14.96 -26.62 2.44
C ALA A 522 14.02 -25.99 1.40
N ASN A 523 13.40 -24.86 1.72
CA ASN A 523 12.56 -24.09 0.80
C ASN A 523 13.35 -23.61 -0.43
N GLY A 524 14.52 -22.99 -0.23
CA GLY A 524 15.30 -22.42 -1.34
C GLY A 524 15.85 -23.45 -2.34
N TRP A 525 15.97 -24.72 -1.94
CA TRP A 525 16.53 -25.79 -2.76
C TRP A 525 15.50 -26.83 -3.23
N ASP A 526 14.22 -26.62 -2.94
CA ASP A 526 13.14 -27.59 -3.17
C ASP A 526 13.10 -28.12 -4.61
N LYS A 527 12.98 -27.23 -5.60
CA LYS A 527 12.84 -27.56 -7.03
C LYS A 527 14.03 -28.31 -7.58
N LEU A 528 15.23 -28.09 -7.03
CA LEU A 528 16.47 -28.74 -7.48
C LEU A 528 16.74 -30.09 -6.79
N LEU A 529 16.18 -30.32 -5.59
CA LEU A 529 16.48 -31.49 -4.76
C LEU A 529 15.29 -32.41 -4.50
N GLN A 530 14.07 -32.05 -4.91
CA GLN A 530 12.82 -32.77 -4.61
C GLN A 530 12.86 -34.30 -4.89
N ASP A 531 13.57 -34.73 -5.94
CA ASP A 531 13.62 -36.15 -6.35
C ASP A 531 14.74 -36.95 -5.64
N ARG A 532 15.47 -36.32 -4.71
CA ARG A 532 16.62 -36.92 -4.01
C ARG A 532 16.20 -37.47 -2.64
N GLY A 533 16.59 -38.71 -2.35
CA GLY A 533 16.28 -39.36 -1.06
C GLY A 533 16.91 -38.66 0.14
N GLU A 534 18.05 -37.99 -0.07
CA GLU A 534 18.77 -37.21 0.94
C GLU A 534 17.97 -35.99 1.40
N PHE A 535 17.28 -35.32 0.48
CA PHE A 535 16.44 -34.16 0.79
C PHE A 535 15.25 -34.57 1.66
N ILE A 536 14.58 -35.66 1.29
CA ILE A 536 13.47 -36.22 2.08
C ILE A 536 13.94 -36.64 3.47
N ALA A 537 15.10 -37.28 3.59
CA ALA A 537 15.66 -37.67 4.88
C ALA A 537 15.93 -36.43 5.77
N ALA A 538 16.50 -35.36 5.20
CA ALA A 538 16.70 -34.11 5.91
C ALA A 538 15.37 -33.46 6.33
N TRP A 539 14.37 -33.44 5.45
CA TRP A 539 13.04 -32.92 5.74
C TRP A 539 12.38 -33.65 6.91
N LEU A 540 12.40 -34.99 6.91
CA LEU A 540 11.83 -35.81 7.99
C LEU A 540 12.53 -35.60 9.33
N THR A 541 13.83 -35.29 9.32
CA THR A 541 14.59 -34.94 10.54
C THR A 541 14.23 -33.54 11.04
N LEU A 542 14.02 -32.58 10.14
CA LEU A 542 13.69 -31.19 10.50
C LEU A 542 12.26 -31.02 11.01
N TRP A 543 11.30 -31.76 10.44
CA TRP A 543 9.88 -31.62 10.74
C TRP A 543 9.50 -31.64 12.23
N PRO A 544 9.85 -32.66 13.05
CA PRO A 544 9.46 -32.69 14.46
C PRO A 544 10.07 -31.53 15.28
N ILE A 545 11.25 -31.05 14.87
CA ILE A 545 11.93 -29.91 15.48
C ILE A 545 11.22 -28.60 15.10
N ALA A 546 10.81 -28.45 13.84
CA ALA A 546 10.02 -27.32 13.36
C ALA A 546 8.66 -27.24 14.06
N VAL A 547 7.98 -28.38 14.26
CA VAL A 547 6.72 -28.44 15.03
C VAL A 547 6.93 -27.94 16.45
N THR A 548 7.98 -28.40 17.12
CA THR A 548 8.29 -27.96 18.49
C THR A 548 8.61 -26.46 18.55
N ALA A 549 9.45 -25.97 17.64
CA ALA A 549 9.85 -24.57 17.60
C ALA A 549 8.68 -23.62 17.27
N THR A 550 7.81 -24.01 16.35
CA THR A 550 6.63 -23.22 15.96
C THR A 550 5.63 -23.15 17.13
N ASN A 551 5.43 -24.24 17.85
CA ASN A 551 4.57 -24.26 19.04
C ASN A 551 5.12 -23.42 20.21
N GLU A 552 6.43 -23.36 20.38
CA GLU A 552 7.06 -22.57 21.47
C GLU A 552 7.09 -21.06 21.18
N ASN A 553 7.16 -20.67 19.90
CA ASN A 553 7.38 -19.28 19.47
C ASN A 553 6.18 -18.65 18.74
N ALA A 554 4.99 -19.25 18.83
CA ALA A 554 3.81 -18.74 18.15
C ALA A 554 3.44 -17.33 18.66
N ASP A 555 3.53 -16.33 17.79
CA ASP A 555 3.07 -14.98 18.08
C ASP A 555 1.60 -14.84 17.67
N ALA A 556 0.70 -15.06 18.62
CA ALA A 556 -0.74 -14.93 18.43
C ALA A 556 -1.21 -13.48 18.14
N SER A 557 -0.31 -12.49 18.18
CA SER A 557 -0.65 -11.09 17.86
C SER A 557 -0.67 -10.80 16.35
N GLN A 558 -0.06 -11.65 15.53
CA GLN A 558 -0.03 -11.51 14.07
C GLN A 558 -1.07 -12.42 13.39
N PRO A 559 -1.73 -11.97 12.30
CA PRO A 559 -2.63 -12.82 11.53
C PRO A 559 -1.91 -14.08 11.01
N LEU A 560 -2.59 -15.24 11.06
CA LEU A 560 -2.01 -16.50 10.59
C LEU A 560 -1.54 -16.42 9.12
N ALA A 561 -2.27 -15.68 8.28
CA ALA A 561 -1.95 -15.46 6.88
C ALA A 561 -0.56 -14.80 6.66
N GLU A 562 -0.07 -14.03 7.64
CA GLU A 562 1.25 -13.39 7.58
C GLU A 562 2.33 -14.27 8.21
N ARG A 563 2.04 -14.86 9.39
CA ARG A 563 3.05 -15.64 10.14
C ARG A 563 3.25 -17.06 9.61
N ALA A 564 2.23 -17.73 9.08
CA ALA A 564 2.32 -19.14 8.69
C ALA A 564 3.36 -19.36 7.58
N TYR A 565 3.52 -18.43 6.64
CA TYR A 565 4.56 -18.54 5.61
C TYR A 565 5.98 -18.31 6.14
N SER A 566 6.11 -17.59 7.25
CA SER A 566 7.40 -17.29 7.88
C SER A 566 7.82 -18.33 8.92
N SER A 567 6.90 -19.17 9.38
CA SER A 567 7.19 -20.20 10.38
C SER A 567 8.06 -21.33 9.80
N PRO A 568 8.85 -22.02 10.63
CA PRO A 568 9.62 -23.19 10.19
C PRO A 568 8.76 -24.27 9.54
N VAL A 569 7.55 -24.48 10.07
CA VAL A 569 6.57 -25.43 9.51
C VAL A 569 6.13 -24.98 8.11
N GLY A 570 5.76 -23.71 7.93
CA GLY A 570 5.37 -23.19 6.62
C GLY A 570 6.49 -23.22 5.59
N GLN A 571 7.72 -22.88 5.98
CA GLN A 571 8.89 -22.96 5.10
C GLN A 571 9.15 -24.41 4.66
N LEU A 572 9.02 -25.39 5.55
CA LEU A 572 9.14 -26.81 5.21
C LEU A 572 7.99 -27.33 4.34
N LEU A 573 6.76 -26.82 4.50
CA LEU A 573 5.64 -27.16 3.63
C LEU A 573 5.80 -26.53 2.25
N PHE A 574 6.30 -25.30 2.18
CA PHE A 574 6.64 -24.63 0.92
C PHE A 574 7.73 -25.40 0.17
N ALA A 575 8.70 -25.96 0.90
CA ALA A 575 9.74 -26.82 0.34
C ALA A 575 9.22 -28.12 -0.32
N LEU A 576 7.92 -28.42 -0.19
CA LEU A 576 7.26 -29.55 -0.84
C LEU A 576 6.38 -29.10 -2.03
N SER A 577 6.53 -27.85 -2.51
CA SER A 577 5.68 -27.27 -3.55
C SER A 577 5.68 -28.01 -4.90
N GLY A 578 6.70 -28.86 -5.14
CA GLY A 578 6.78 -29.81 -6.25
C GLY A 578 5.96 -31.09 -6.04
N TRP A 579 4.70 -30.95 -5.64
CA TRP A 579 3.80 -32.10 -5.48
C TRP A 579 3.68 -32.88 -6.82
N PRO A 580 3.61 -34.22 -6.78
CA PRO A 580 3.53 -35.02 -8.00
C PRO A 580 2.29 -34.62 -8.81
N THR A 581 2.38 -34.60 -10.14
CA THR A 581 1.19 -34.36 -10.97
C THR A 581 0.21 -35.50 -10.80
N VAL A 582 -0.99 -35.21 -10.28
CA VAL A 582 -2.04 -36.21 -10.03
C VAL A 582 -3.03 -36.23 -11.19
N ARG A 583 -3.50 -37.43 -11.57
CA ARG A 583 -4.66 -37.62 -12.43
C ARG A 583 -5.80 -38.25 -11.64
N ALA A 584 -7.05 -38.03 -12.08
CA ALA A 584 -8.21 -38.61 -11.42
C ALA A 584 -8.10 -40.14 -11.34
N GLY A 585 -8.09 -40.69 -10.12
CA GLY A 585 -7.94 -42.11 -9.83
C GLY A 585 -6.50 -42.58 -9.53
N ASP A 586 -5.49 -41.72 -9.66
CA ASP A 586 -4.11 -42.04 -9.26
C ASP A 586 -3.89 -41.74 -7.77
N GLN A 587 -3.41 -42.74 -7.02
CA GLN A 587 -2.90 -42.54 -5.66
C GLN A 587 -1.43 -42.10 -5.69
N ALA A 588 -1.15 -40.92 -6.27
CA ALA A 588 0.23 -40.47 -6.47
C ALA A 588 1.01 -40.28 -5.15
N LEU A 589 0.30 -40.03 -4.04
CA LEU A 589 0.88 -39.90 -2.70
C LEU A 589 0.97 -41.23 -1.92
N ALA A 590 0.47 -42.35 -2.47
CA ALA A 590 0.59 -43.66 -1.84
C ALA A 590 1.96 -44.33 -2.07
N ALA A 591 2.76 -43.82 -3.00
CA ALA A 591 4.08 -44.33 -3.34
C ALA A 591 5.19 -43.31 -3.01
N GLY A 592 6.42 -43.81 -2.84
CA GLY A 592 7.59 -42.96 -2.59
C GLY A 592 7.66 -42.40 -1.16
N PRO A 593 8.17 -41.18 -0.96
CA PRO A 593 8.38 -40.59 0.36
C PRO A 593 7.10 -40.04 1.03
N TRP A 594 6.05 -39.82 0.24
CA TRP A 594 4.84 -39.10 0.63
C TRP A 594 4.06 -39.71 1.80
N PRO A 595 3.87 -41.04 1.92
CA PRO A 595 3.15 -41.60 3.07
C PRO A 595 3.79 -41.26 4.42
N LYS A 596 5.12 -41.21 4.47
CA LYS A 596 5.86 -40.85 5.69
C LYS A 596 5.71 -39.36 6.01
N ILE A 597 5.78 -38.51 5.00
CA ILE A 597 5.61 -37.06 5.12
C ILE A 597 4.18 -36.75 5.61
N LEU A 598 3.16 -37.34 4.99
CA LEU A 598 1.76 -37.14 5.37
C LEU A 598 1.45 -37.66 6.79
N SER A 599 2.05 -38.78 7.20
CA SER A 599 1.94 -39.26 8.60
C SER A 599 2.57 -38.24 9.57
N ALA A 600 3.76 -37.73 9.25
CA ALA A 600 4.44 -36.75 10.09
C ALA A 600 3.65 -35.43 10.21
N ILE A 601 3.01 -34.98 9.12
CA ILE A 601 2.14 -33.80 9.12
C ILE A 601 0.90 -34.05 9.99
N ALA A 602 0.25 -35.21 9.86
CA ALA A 602 -0.93 -35.57 10.65
C ALA A 602 -0.63 -35.66 12.17
N GLU A 603 0.59 -36.05 12.55
CA GLU A 603 1.04 -36.14 13.94
C GLU A 603 1.36 -34.77 14.59
N ALA A 604 1.46 -33.69 13.81
CA ALA A 604 1.72 -32.35 14.34
C ALA A 604 0.64 -31.94 15.35
N THR A 605 0.98 -31.12 16.35
CA THR A 605 0.07 -30.68 17.43
C THR A 605 0.15 -29.16 17.62
N GLY A 606 -0.87 -28.56 18.25
CA GLY A 606 -0.88 -27.13 18.60
C GLY A 606 -0.93 -26.20 17.39
N GLU A 607 -0.27 -25.05 17.50
CA GLU A 607 -0.16 -24.01 16.47
C GLU A 607 0.48 -24.53 15.19
N ALA A 608 1.49 -25.40 15.29
CA ALA A 608 2.12 -26.03 14.13
C ALA A 608 1.11 -26.84 13.28
N ARG A 609 0.11 -27.46 13.92
CA ARG A 609 -0.96 -28.16 13.19
C ARG A 609 -1.84 -27.15 12.45
N LEU A 610 -2.19 -26.03 13.09
CA LEU A 610 -3.02 -25.00 12.48
C LEU A 610 -2.31 -24.33 11.29
N ASP A 611 -1.02 -24.01 11.41
CA ASP A 611 -0.18 -23.54 10.31
C ASP A 611 -0.20 -24.51 9.12
N ALA A 612 -0.02 -25.81 9.40
CA ALA A 612 -0.03 -26.85 8.36
C ALA A 612 -1.40 -27.00 7.71
N GLN A 613 -2.47 -26.99 8.48
CA GLN A 613 -3.84 -27.05 7.97
C GLN A 613 -4.17 -25.83 7.13
N TYR A 614 -3.81 -24.62 7.57
CA TYR A 614 -3.98 -23.38 6.82
C TYR A 614 -3.31 -23.47 5.45
N PHE A 615 -2.05 -23.92 5.41
CA PHE A 615 -1.30 -24.03 4.17
C PHE A 615 -1.90 -25.05 3.20
N LEU A 616 -2.23 -26.25 3.70
CA LEU A 616 -2.70 -27.37 2.87
C LEU A 616 -4.17 -27.24 2.45
N THR A 617 -4.99 -26.56 3.25
CA THR A 617 -6.42 -26.34 2.96
C THR A 617 -6.64 -25.51 1.70
N ARG A 618 -5.71 -24.59 1.39
CA ARG A 618 -5.80 -23.79 0.16
C ARG A 618 -5.82 -24.67 -1.09
N ASP A 619 -5.05 -25.76 -1.09
CA ASP A 619 -4.94 -26.70 -2.21
C ASP A 619 -5.68 -28.03 -1.92
N ILE A 620 -6.73 -28.00 -1.08
CA ILE A 620 -7.48 -29.19 -0.61
C ILE A 620 -7.99 -30.08 -1.75
N GLY A 621 -8.36 -29.49 -2.89
CA GLY A 621 -8.79 -30.23 -4.07
C GLY A 621 -7.70 -31.15 -4.64
N TYR A 622 -6.44 -30.70 -4.63
CA TYR A 622 -5.31 -31.52 -5.04
C TYR A 622 -5.13 -32.71 -4.09
N PHE A 623 -5.11 -32.46 -2.77
CA PHE A 623 -4.91 -33.51 -1.77
C PHE A 623 -6.02 -34.55 -1.78
N TYR A 624 -7.27 -34.13 -2.03
CA TYR A 624 -8.39 -35.06 -2.13
C TYR A 624 -8.23 -36.03 -3.31
N ILE A 625 -7.79 -35.56 -4.48
CA ILE A 625 -7.57 -36.45 -5.63
C ILE A 625 -6.39 -37.39 -5.34
N ALA A 626 -5.37 -36.90 -4.64
CA ALA A 626 -4.12 -37.61 -4.41
C ALA A 626 -4.20 -38.68 -3.29
N ASP A 627 -4.88 -38.37 -2.18
CA ASP A 627 -5.20 -39.28 -1.08
C ASP A 627 -6.50 -38.82 -0.37
N PRO A 628 -7.67 -39.36 -0.78
CA PRO A 628 -8.95 -38.98 -0.20
C PRO A 628 -9.04 -39.31 1.30
N VAL A 629 -8.52 -40.45 1.73
CA VAL A 629 -8.67 -40.94 3.12
C VAL A 629 -7.90 -40.04 4.08
N TRP A 630 -6.66 -39.70 3.72
CA TRP A 630 -5.84 -38.79 4.52
C TRP A 630 -6.44 -37.39 4.56
N THR A 631 -6.92 -36.89 3.43
CA THR A 631 -7.51 -35.55 3.30
C THR A 631 -8.79 -35.41 4.11
N THR A 632 -9.66 -36.42 4.09
CA THR A 632 -10.89 -36.42 4.89
C THR A 632 -10.56 -36.29 6.38
N ALA A 633 -9.61 -37.09 6.88
CA ALA A 633 -9.26 -37.09 8.30
C ALA A 633 -8.54 -35.81 8.77
N ASN A 634 -7.68 -35.22 7.95
CA ASN A 634 -6.75 -34.16 8.41
C ASN A 634 -7.11 -32.74 7.93
N LEU A 635 -7.96 -32.59 6.91
CA LEU A 635 -8.36 -31.29 6.35
C LEU A 635 -9.88 -31.10 6.37
N ILE A 636 -10.66 -32.07 5.86
CA ILE A 636 -12.13 -31.95 5.79
C ILE A 636 -12.76 -32.01 7.18
N GLU A 637 -12.42 -33.02 8.00
CA GLU A 637 -13.02 -33.15 9.33
C GLU A 637 -12.71 -31.94 10.23
N PRO A 638 -11.48 -31.40 10.26
CA PRO A 638 -11.19 -30.15 10.96
C PRO A 638 -12.04 -28.97 10.48
N LEU A 639 -12.22 -28.80 9.17
CA LEU A 639 -13.10 -27.77 8.61
C LEU A 639 -14.57 -27.98 9.01
N LYS A 640 -15.07 -29.22 9.05
CA LYS A 640 -16.43 -29.52 9.52
C LYS A 640 -16.62 -29.14 10.99
N THR A 641 -15.59 -29.36 11.81
CA THR A 641 -15.61 -29.04 13.25
C THR A 641 -15.28 -27.57 13.55
N ALA A 642 -14.79 -26.81 12.56
CA ALA A 642 -14.46 -25.41 12.68
C ALA A 642 -15.73 -24.54 12.68
N GLU A 643 -16.44 -24.58 13.81
CA GLU A 643 -17.64 -23.75 14.01
C GLU A 643 -17.28 -22.26 13.98
N PRO A 644 -18.10 -21.40 13.36
CA PRO A 644 -17.88 -19.96 13.36
C PRO A 644 -17.77 -19.41 14.79
N GLY A 645 -16.71 -18.65 15.07
CA GLY A 645 -16.39 -18.15 16.42
C GLY A 645 -15.58 -19.11 17.29
N GLY A 646 -15.29 -20.33 16.81
CA GLY A 646 -14.34 -21.26 17.42
C GLY A 646 -12.88 -20.90 17.16
N GLU A 647 -11.98 -21.46 17.96
CA GLU A 647 -10.53 -21.29 17.82
C GLU A 647 -10.03 -21.89 16.48
N GLY A 648 -9.29 -21.12 15.68
CA GLY A 648 -8.78 -21.54 14.38
C GLY A 648 -9.79 -21.51 13.22
N ALA A 649 -11.08 -21.22 13.48
CA ALA A 649 -12.12 -21.27 12.45
C ALA A 649 -11.96 -20.17 11.40
N LEU A 650 -11.57 -18.96 11.82
CA LEU A 650 -11.31 -17.84 10.92
C LEU A 650 -10.23 -18.20 9.90
N GLU A 651 -9.15 -18.78 10.40
CA GLU A 651 -7.96 -19.12 9.64
C GLU A 651 -8.25 -20.22 8.62
N LEU A 652 -8.91 -21.30 9.05
CA LEU A 652 -9.23 -22.43 8.17
C LEU A 652 -10.23 -22.04 7.08
N TRP A 653 -11.29 -21.29 7.42
CA TRP A 653 -12.25 -20.81 6.43
C TRP A 653 -11.67 -19.75 5.49
N GLY A 654 -10.76 -18.91 5.97
CA GLY A 654 -10.00 -17.97 5.13
C GLY A 654 -9.04 -18.69 4.16
N ALA A 655 -8.36 -19.74 4.60
CA ALA A 655 -7.54 -20.59 3.73
C ALA A 655 -8.37 -21.26 2.63
N PHE A 656 -9.53 -21.82 2.99
CA PHE A 656 -10.44 -22.44 2.04
C PHE A 656 -11.01 -21.43 1.04
N GLY A 657 -11.42 -20.25 1.51
CA GLY A 657 -11.97 -19.18 0.67
C GLY A 657 -10.98 -18.67 -0.39
N SER A 658 -9.70 -18.54 -0.02
CA SER A 658 -8.64 -18.03 -0.90
C SER A 658 -8.08 -19.05 -1.91
N GLY A 659 -8.33 -20.34 -1.73
CA GLY A 659 -7.83 -21.41 -2.62
C GLY A 659 -8.68 -21.66 -3.88
N PRO A 660 -8.18 -22.40 -4.89
CA PRO A 660 -9.00 -22.81 -6.03
C PRO A 660 -10.24 -23.62 -5.61
N LEU A 661 -11.31 -23.57 -6.44
CA LEU A 661 -12.53 -24.33 -6.16
C LEU A 661 -12.23 -25.85 -6.19
N PRO A 662 -12.48 -26.60 -5.09
CA PRO A 662 -12.21 -28.03 -5.06
C PRO A 662 -13.28 -28.83 -5.83
N GLY A 663 -13.00 -30.12 -6.04
CA GLY A 663 -13.92 -31.05 -6.71
C GLY A 663 -15.26 -31.23 -5.99
N PRO A 664 -16.29 -31.75 -6.68
CA PRO A 664 -17.64 -31.88 -6.15
C PRO A 664 -17.71 -32.74 -4.87
N GLU A 665 -16.85 -33.75 -4.72
CA GLU A 665 -16.82 -34.64 -3.57
C GLU A 665 -16.50 -33.89 -2.26
N VAL A 666 -15.49 -33.01 -2.29
CA VAL A 666 -15.12 -32.17 -1.15
C VAL A 666 -16.24 -31.18 -0.81
N LEU A 667 -16.86 -30.60 -1.83
CA LEU A 667 -17.95 -29.63 -1.65
C LEU A 667 -19.22 -30.28 -1.10
N ILE A 668 -19.53 -31.53 -1.47
CA ILE A 668 -20.65 -32.29 -0.89
C ILE A 668 -20.43 -32.48 0.62
N GLU A 669 -19.23 -32.87 1.02
CA GLU A 669 -18.90 -33.08 2.44
C GLU A 669 -18.91 -31.78 3.26
N LEU A 670 -18.55 -30.65 2.64
CA LEU A 670 -18.47 -29.35 3.29
C LEU A 670 -19.72 -28.48 3.08
N ALA A 671 -20.75 -28.96 2.40
CA ALA A 671 -21.88 -28.12 1.97
C ALA A 671 -22.57 -27.40 3.14
N GLU A 672 -22.93 -28.10 4.21
CA GLU A 672 -23.59 -27.49 5.37
C GLU A 672 -22.65 -26.60 6.21
N PRO A 673 -21.43 -27.04 6.60
CA PRO A 673 -20.49 -26.19 7.32
C PRO A 673 -20.08 -24.92 6.58
N LEU A 674 -19.88 -25.03 5.26
CA LEU A 674 -19.51 -23.90 4.40
C LEU A 674 -20.63 -22.84 4.36
N VAL A 675 -21.89 -23.29 4.27
CA VAL A 675 -23.06 -22.41 4.31
C VAL A 675 -23.19 -21.73 5.67
N ALA A 676 -23.00 -22.49 6.77
CA ALA A 676 -23.01 -21.94 8.12
C ALA A 676 -21.92 -20.87 8.31
N ALA A 677 -20.70 -21.12 7.81
CA ALA A 677 -19.59 -20.18 7.84
C ALA A 677 -19.86 -18.92 6.99
N ALA A 678 -20.38 -19.08 5.77
CA ALA A 678 -20.71 -17.96 4.89
C ALA A 678 -21.79 -17.02 5.48
N ILE A 679 -22.67 -17.54 6.34
CA ILE A 679 -23.77 -16.77 6.94
C ILE A 679 -23.39 -16.15 8.30
N SER A 680 -22.46 -16.76 9.05
CA SER A 680 -22.16 -16.33 10.42
C SER A 680 -21.64 -14.88 10.49
N SER A 681 -22.03 -14.13 11.52
CA SER A 681 -21.45 -12.81 11.81
C SER A 681 -20.09 -12.87 12.51
N ASP A 682 -19.67 -14.05 12.96
CA ASP A 682 -18.42 -14.24 13.72
C ASP A 682 -17.19 -14.26 12.80
N LEU A 683 -17.40 -14.46 11.49
CA LEU A 683 -16.37 -14.36 10.47
C LEU A 683 -16.37 -12.96 9.81
N PRO A 684 -15.19 -12.40 9.49
CA PRO A 684 -15.07 -11.14 8.78
C PRO A 684 -15.80 -11.15 7.43
N ALA A 685 -16.29 -9.97 7.04
CA ALA A 685 -17.06 -9.80 5.81
C ALA A 685 -16.33 -10.34 4.57
N GLN A 686 -15.01 -10.16 4.48
CA GLN A 686 -14.15 -10.65 3.40
C GLN A 686 -14.15 -12.18 3.27
N VAL A 687 -14.00 -12.92 4.36
CA VAL A 687 -13.99 -14.39 4.33
C VAL A 687 -15.34 -14.92 3.88
N ARG A 688 -16.43 -14.35 4.41
CA ARG A 688 -17.80 -14.74 4.01
C ARG A 688 -18.07 -14.47 2.54
N ALA A 689 -17.54 -13.37 2.03
CA ALA A 689 -17.54 -12.98 0.62
C ALA A 689 -16.89 -14.07 -0.25
N GLU A 690 -15.66 -14.47 0.08
CA GLU A 690 -14.93 -15.52 -0.63
C GLU A 690 -15.66 -16.87 -0.58
N LEU A 691 -16.21 -17.25 0.58
CA LEU A 691 -17.00 -18.48 0.71
C LEU A 691 -18.27 -18.43 -0.16
N ALA A 692 -18.96 -17.30 -0.20
CA ALA A 692 -20.14 -17.12 -1.04
C ALA A 692 -19.79 -17.23 -2.53
N GLN A 693 -18.63 -16.69 -2.95
CA GLN A 693 -18.13 -16.86 -4.31
C GLN A 693 -17.94 -18.35 -4.64
N ARG A 694 -17.39 -19.17 -3.73
CA ARG A 694 -17.26 -20.63 -3.91
C ARG A 694 -18.60 -21.33 -4.07
N VAL A 695 -19.62 -20.94 -3.30
CA VAL A 695 -20.99 -21.47 -3.43
C VAL A 695 -21.53 -21.23 -4.84
N ILE A 696 -21.45 -19.98 -5.32
CA ILE A 696 -22.05 -19.60 -6.60
C ILE A 696 -21.28 -20.22 -7.78
N LEU A 697 -19.95 -20.18 -7.77
CA LEU A 697 -19.14 -20.82 -8.81
C LEU A 697 -19.38 -22.33 -8.87
N SER A 698 -19.54 -22.99 -7.73
CA SER A 698 -19.89 -24.41 -7.65
C SER A 698 -21.20 -24.74 -8.39
N VAL A 699 -22.24 -23.94 -8.16
CA VAL A 699 -23.54 -24.11 -8.84
C VAL A 699 -23.40 -23.83 -10.35
N LEU A 700 -22.67 -22.78 -10.75
CA LEU A 700 -22.46 -22.41 -12.15
C LEU A 700 -21.69 -23.49 -12.93
N PHE A 701 -20.58 -23.99 -12.38
CA PHE A 701 -19.79 -25.04 -13.03
C PHE A 701 -20.56 -26.35 -13.12
N SER A 702 -21.33 -26.71 -12.08
CA SER A 702 -22.18 -27.91 -12.13
C SER A 702 -23.27 -27.79 -13.20
N ALA A 703 -23.88 -26.61 -13.34
CA ALA A 703 -24.85 -26.34 -14.40
C ALA A 703 -24.22 -26.41 -15.80
N ARG A 704 -23.00 -25.87 -15.98
CA ARG A 704 -22.22 -25.96 -17.23
C ARG A 704 -21.94 -27.41 -17.62
N ASP A 705 -21.59 -28.23 -16.64
CA ASP A 705 -21.16 -29.61 -16.84
C ASP A 705 -22.35 -30.61 -16.83
N HIS A 706 -23.59 -30.11 -16.73
CA HIS A 706 -24.83 -30.89 -16.63
C HIS A 706 -24.85 -31.90 -15.47
N GLN A 707 -24.22 -31.54 -14.35
CA GLN A 707 -24.12 -32.33 -13.14
C GLN A 707 -25.01 -31.76 -12.02
N PRO A 708 -25.49 -32.60 -11.09
CA PRO A 708 -26.16 -32.09 -9.89
C PRO A 708 -25.18 -31.23 -9.08
N PRO A 709 -25.60 -30.04 -8.60
CA PRO A 709 -24.69 -29.17 -7.87
C PRO A 709 -24.33 -29.77 -6.51
N PRO A 710 -23.04 -29.81 -6.14
CA PRO A 710 -22.61 -30.42 -4.87
C PRO A 710 -23.15 -29.63 -3.67
N ILE A 711 -23.34 -28.32 -3.83
CA ILE A 711 -24.11 -27.49 -2.90
C ILE A 711 -25.51 -27.30 -3.49
N SER A 712 -26.53 -27.79 -2.78
CA SER A 712 -27.91 -27.72 -3.26
C SER A 712 -28.39 -26.27 -3.48
N ILE A 713 -29.32 -26.09 -4.42
CA ILE A 713 -29.92 -24.78 -4.70
C ILE A 713 -30.54 -24.16 -3.43
N ASN A 714 -31.14 -24.98 -2.56
CA ASN A 714 -31.72 -24.50 -1.30
C ASN A 714 -30.66 -23.92 -0.35
N LEU A 715 -29.49 -24.54 -0.27
CA LEU A 715 -28.37 -24.06 0.54
C LEU A 715 -27.77 -22.78 -0.05
N ALA A 716 -27.62 -22.71 -1.37
CA ALA A 716 -27.17 -21.50 -2.04
C ALA A 716 -28.15 -20.31 -1.82
N GLN A 717 -29.46 -20.56 -1.91
CA GLN A 717 -30.48 -19.57 -1.56
C GLN A 717 -30.39 -19.12 -0.11
N GLN A 718 -30.10 -20.04 0.82
CA GLN A 718 -29.95 -19.74 2.24
C GLN A 718 -28.77 -18.78 2.48
N VAL A 719 -27.63 -19.01 1.82
CA VAL A 719 -26.46 -18.11 1.88
C VAL A 719 -26.84 -16.69 1.43
N LEU A 720 -27.53 -16.55 0.30
CA LEU A 720 -27.92 -15.22 -0.19
C LEU A 720 -29.00 -14.54 0.65
N ARG A 721 -29.90 -15.31 1.28
CA ARG A 721 -30.94 -14.76 2.16
C ARG A 721 -30.38 -14.26 3.49
N MET A 722 -29.45 -15.00 4.08
CA MET A 722 -28.98 -14.75 5.45
C MET A 722 -27.60 -14.08 5.53
N GLY A 723 -26.77 -14.13 4.48
CA GLY A 723 -25.37 -13.65 4.50
C GLY A 723 -25.18 -12.13 4.44
N GLY A 724 -26.25 -11.35 4.25
CA GLY A 724 -26.18 -9.88 4.18
C GLY A 724 -25.70 -9.34 2.82
N ASP A 725 -25.44 -8.04 2.76
CA ASP A 725 -25.19 -7.32 1.51
C ASP A 725 -23.84 -7.68 0.88
N THR A 726 -22.78 -7.83 1.68
CA THR A 726 -21.45 -8.22 1.19
C THR A 726 -21.48 -9.56 0.47
N VAL A 727 -22.15 -10.57 1.06
CA VAL A 727 -22.30 -11.90 0.47
C VAL A 727 -23.08 -11.84 -0.84
N ARG A 728 -24.15 -11.06 -0.90
CA ARG A 728 -24.94 -10.88 -2.13
C ARG A 728 -24.15 -10.16 -3.22
N ARG A 729 -23.36 -9.13 -2.87
CA ARG A 729 -22.50 -8.41 -3.82
C ARG A 729 -21.46 -9.34 -4.44
N GLU A 730 -20.76 -10.13 -3.61
CA GLU A 730 -19.78 -11.08 -4.12
C GLU A 730 -20.39 -12.23 -4.93
N ALA A 731 -21.61 -12.66 -4.59
CA ALA A 731 -22.35 -13.60 -5.41
C ALA A 731 -22.62 -13.06 -6.83
N VAL A 732 -22.95 -11.77 -6.95
CA VAL A 732 -23.10 -11.10 -8.26
C VAL A 732 -21.75 -11.00 -8.96
N ARG A 733 -20.69 -10.64 -8.24
CA ARG A 733 -19.32 -10.60 -8.78
C ARG A 733 -18.89 -11.95 -9.35
N ALA A 734 -19.19 -13.04 -8.66
CA ALA A 734 -18.92 -14.40 -9.16
C ALA A 734 -19.62 -14.69 -10.50
N MET A 735 -20.86 -14.22 -10.66
CA MET A 735 -21.61 -14.35 -11.92
C MET A 735 -21.04 -13.44 -13.01
N HIS A 736 -20.63 -12.23 -12.66
CA HIS A 736 -19.96 -11.28 -13.56
C HIS A 736 -18.65 -11.85 -14.09
N GLU A 737 -17.75 -12.30 -13.20
CA GLU A 737 -16.48 -12.92 -13.57
C GLU A 737 -16.70 -14.15 -14.47
N PHE A 738 -17.72 -14.97 -14.19
CA PHE A 738 -18.04 -16.12 -15.06
C PHE A 738 -18.45 -15.72 -16.49
N LEU A 739 -19.06 -14.54 -16.67
CA LEU A 739 -19.40 -14.03 -18.01
C LEU A 739 -18.17 -13.52 -18.77
N GLU A 740 -17.24 -12.84 -18.09
CA GLU A 740 -16.03 -12.26 -18.70
C GLU A 740 -14.97 -13.29 -19.10
N HIS A 741 -14.91 -14.45 -18.42
CA HIS A 741 -13.84 -15.42 -18.64
C HIS A 741 -14.10 -16.33 -19.85
N GLY A 742 -13.53 -15.97 -21.01
CA GLY A 742 -13.30 -16.80 -22.20
C GLY A 742 -13.86 -16.22 -23.51
N ASP A 743 -13.66 -16.87 -24.65
CA ASP A 743 -13.87 -16.28 -25.99
C ASP A 743 -15.32 -15.80 -26.30
N ASP A 744 -15.44 -14.72 -27.10
CA ASP A 744 -16.69 -14.07 -27.52
C ASP A 744 -17.74 -15.05 -28.11
N ALA A 745 -17.29 -16.14 -28.72
CA ALA A 745 -18.15 -17.13 -29.38
C ALA A 745 -19.02 -17.95 -28.41
N GLU A 746 -18.71 -17.95 -27.11
CA GLU A 746 -19.39 -18.78 -26.09
C GLU A 746 -20.30 -18.00 -25.14
N ILE A 747 -20.34 -16.67 -25.25
CA ILE A 747 -21.06 -15.79 -24.31
C ILE A 747 -22.54 -16.15 -24.16
N ALA A 748 -23.17 -16.64 -25.23
CA ALA A 748 -24.55 -17.13 -25.24
C ALA A 748 -24.80 -18.23 -24.21
N ARG A 749 -23.94 -19.26 -24.19
CA ARG A 749 -24.07 -20.39 -23.28
C ARG A 749 -23.81 -19.96 -21.84
N ARG A 750 -22.81 -19.10 -21.63
CA ARG A 750 -22.49 -18.58 -20.29
C ARG A 750 -23.63 -17.72 -19.73
N PHE A 751 -24.22 -16.87 -20.57
CA PHE A 751 -25.39 -16.09 -20.19
C PHE A 751 -26.59 -16.96 -19.85
N ASP A 752 -26.92 -17.97 -20.67
CA ASP A 752 -28.02 -18.90 -20.38
C ASP A 752 -27.85 -19.59 -19.02
N LEU A 753 -26.63 -20.01 -18.69
CA LEU A 753 -26.28 -20.61 -17.40
C LEU A 753 -26.45 -19.62 -16.25
N VAL A 754 -25.86 -18.42 -16.35
CA VAL A 754 -26.00 -17.36 -15.34
C VAL A 754 -27.47 -16.98 -15.16
N ALA A 755 -28.23 -16.82 -16.23
CA ALA A 755 -29.65 -16.48 -16.18
C ALA A 755 -30.50 -17.60 -15.56
N SER A 756 -30.15 -18.87 -15.77
CA SER A 756 -30.81 -19.99 -15.07
C SER A 756 -30.48 -19.97 -13.59
N VAL A 757 -29.19 -19.92 -13.24
CA VAL A 757 -28.72 -19.93 -11.85
C VAL A 757 -29.26 -18.73 -11.08
N PHE A 758 -29.28 -17.53 -11.68
CA PHE A 758 -29.87 -16.35 -11.06
C PHE A 758 -31.37 -16.57 -10.77
N ARG A 759 -32.15 -17.11 -11.70
CA ARG A 759 -33.59 -17.39 -11.47
C ARG A 759 -33.84 -18.42 -10.38
N ASP A 760 -32.94 -19.39 -10.26
CA ASP A 760 -33.08 -20.51 -9.34
C ASP A 760 -32.51 -20.20 -7.95
N VAL A 761 -31.44 -19.41 -7.85
CA VAL A 761 -30.69 -19.16 -6.60
C VAL A 761 -30.95 -17.77 -6.01
N TRP A 762 -31.19 -16.74 -6.84
CA TRP A 762 -31.30 -15.36 -6.35
C TRP A 762 -32.56 -15.17 -5.47
N PRO A 763 -32.45 -14.48 -4.32
CA PRO A 763 -33.61 -14.23 -3.46
C PRO A 763 -34.68 -13.40 -4.18
N LYS A 764 -35.94 -13.85 -4.09
CA LYS A 764 -37.09 -13.17 -4.73
C LYS A 764 -37.68 -12.06 -3.85
N GLU A 765 -37.27 -12.02 -2.58
CA GLU A 765 -37.74 -11.05 -1.61
C GLU A 765 -37.10 -9.67 -1.87
N LEU A 766 -37.90 -8.71 -2.35
CA LEU A 766 -37.44 -7.33 -2.62
C LEU A 766 -36.92 -6.59 -1.37
N THR A 767 -37.22 -7.09 -0.16
CA THR A 767 -36.67 -6.56 1.10
C THR A 767 -35.17 -6.79 1.24
N LEU A 768 -34.60 -7.70 0.44
CA LEU A 768 -33.16 -7.99 0.41
C LEU A 768 -32.43 -7.18 -0.67
N SER A 769 -33.16 -6.40 -1.47
CA SER A 769 -32.60 -5.46 -2.43
C SER A 769 -32.14 -4.20 -1.69
N SER A 770 -30.83 -4.02 -1.60
CA SER A 770 -30.22 -2.85 -0.98
C SER A 770 -29.46 -2.02 -2.00
N ARG A 771 -29.03 -0.83 -1.56
CA ARG A 771 -28.17 0.07 -2.32
C ARG A 771 -26.87 -0.61 -2.78
N GLN A 772 -26.17 -1.28 -1.86
CA GLN A 772 -24.90 -1.96 -2.13
C GLN A 772 -25.05 -3.15 -3.08
N VAL A 773 -26.16 -3.88 -2.99
CA VAL A 773 -26.44 -5.00 -3.89
C VAL A 773 -26.81 -4.52 -5.29
N SER A 774 -27.55 -3.41 -5.39
CA SER A 774 -27.97 -2.81 -6.66
C SER A 774 -26.78 -2.28 -7.47
N GLU A 775 -25.77 -1.73 -6.79
CA GLU A 775 -24.50 -1.31 -7.41
C GLU A 775 -23.84 -2.48 -8.15
N GLY A 776 -23.64 -3.63 -7.49
CA GLY A 776 -23.08 -4.81 -8.15
C GLY A 776 -23.96 -5.40 -9.26
N LEU A 777 -25.29 -5.41 -9.07
CA LEU A 777 -26.24 -5.89 -10.09
C LEU A 777 -26.27 -5.01 -11.35
N ALA A 778 -25.94 -3.72 -11.25
CA ALA A 778 -25.99 -2.78 -12.35
C ALA A 778 -24.90 -3.03 -13.42
N GLU A 779 -23.79 -3.67 -13.05
CA GLU A 779 -22.68 -4.02 -13.95
C GLU A 779 -22.95 -5.33 -14.72
N LEU A 780 -23.73 -6.25 -14.15
CA LEU A 780 -23.98 -7.58 -14.72
C LEU A 780 -24.49 -7.56 -16.18
N PRO A 781 -25.41 -6.65 -16.59
CA PRO A 781 -25.84 -6.57 -17.98
C PRO A 781 -24.74 -6.25 -18.98
N ALA A 782 -23.74 -5.44 -18.60
CA ALA A 782 -22.62 -5.11 -19.46
C ALA A 782 -21.72 -6.32 -19.72
N ALA A 783 -21.46 -7.13 -18.70
CA ALA A 783 -20.71 -8.38 -18.83
C ALA A 783 -21.41 -9.40 -19.75
N ALA A 784 -22.74 -9.34 -19.90
CA ALA A 784 -23.49 -10.19 -20.82
C ALA A 784 -23.37 -9.80 -22.31
N GLY A 785 -22.73 -8.65 -22.62
CA GLY A 785 -22.37 -8.23 -23.97
C GLY A 785 -23.55 -8.19 -24.96
N PRO A 786 -23.65 -9.14 -25.92
CA PRO A 786 -24.80 -9.23 -26.83
C PRO A 786 -26.17 -9.36 -26.14
N TYR A 787 -26.21 -9.98 -24.95
CA TYR A 787 -27.44 -10.29 -24.19
C TYR A 787 -27.78 -9.24 -23.13
N TYR A 788 -27.28 -8.01 -23.31
CA TYR A 788 -27.47 -6.92 -22.37
C TYR A 788 -28.95 -6.69 -22.01
N ALA A 789 -29.85 -6.73 -22.99
CA ALA A 789 -31.26 -6.43 -22.76
C ALA A 789 -31.94 -7.51 -21.89
N GLU A 790 -31.66 -8.78 -22.17
CA GLU A 790 -32.15 -9.92 -21.42
C GLU A 790 -31.58 -9.94 -19.99
N ALA A 791 -30.29 -9.62 -19.83
CA ALA A 791 -29.65 -9.49 -18.53
C ALA A 791 -30.22 -8.32 -17.73
N ALA A 792 -30.50 -7.19 -18.39
CA ALA A 792 -31.14 -6.04 -17.78
C ALA A 792 -32.55 -6.37 -17.26
N GLU A 793 -33.36 -7.07 -18.05
CA GLU A 793 -34.70 -7.53 -17.62
C GLU A 793 -34.65 -8.46 -16.40
N LEU A 794 -33.61 -9.29 -16.31
CA LEU A 794 -33.39 -10.21 -15.20
C LEU A 794 -33.11 -9.48 -13.88
N VAL A 795 -32.28 -8.43 -13.89
CA VAL A 795 -31.87 -7.72 -12.67
C VAL A 795 -32.81 -6.57 -12.29
N LEU A 796 -33.53 -5.97 -13.25
CA LEU A 796 -34.38 -4.79 -13.05
C LEU A 796 -35.31 -4.84 -11.84
N PRO A 797 -35.98 -5.98 -11.53
CA PRO A 797 -36.89 -6.06 -10.38
C PRO A 797 -36.17 -5.85 -9.04
N TYR A 798 -34.88 -6.17 -8.98
CA TYR A 798 -34.06 -6.19 -7.77
C TYR A 798 -33.21 -4.93 -7.60
N LEU A 799 -33.23 -4.03 -8.58
CA LEU A 799 -32.53 -2.75 -8.51
C LEU A 799 -33.31 -1.75 -7.66
N THR A 800 -32.61 -1.10 -6.75
CA THR A 800 -33.06 0.06 -6.00
C THR A 800 -32.13 1.25 -6.28
N PRO A 801 -32.57 2.50 -6.01
CA PRO A 801 -31.70 3.65 -6.21
C PRO A 801 -30.40 3.57 -5.40
N PHE A 802 -29.27 3.87 -6.05
CA PHE A 802 -27.95 3.87 -5.40
C PHE A 802 -27.08 5.06 -5.82
N ASP A 803 -26.00 5.30 -5.07
CA ASP A 803 -25.04 6.37 -5.38
C ASP A 803 -24.20 5.91 -6.57
N CYS A 804 -24.63 6.28 -7.78
CA CYS A 804 -23.87 6.08 -8.99
C CYS A 804 -23.15 7.39 -9.32
N TRP A 805 -21.82 7.34 -9.30
CA TRP A 805 -20.97 8.50 -9.56
C TRP A 805 -20.63 8.59 -11.05
N SER A 806 -20.75 7.48 -11.79
CA SER A 806 -20.39 7.44 -13.20
C SER A 806 -21.08 6.33 -13.98
N MET A 807 -21.08 6.45 -15.31
CA MET A 807 -21.46 5.35 -16.20
C MET A 807 -20.52 4.10 -16.12
N PHE A 808 -19.42 4.14 -15.35
CA PHE A 808 -18.58 2.97 -15.07
C PHE A 808 -19.27 1.97 -14.16
N ASP A 809 -20.08 2.47 -13.21
CA ASP A 809 -20.85 1.67 -12.25
C ASP A 809 -21.95 0.82 -12.93
N TYR A 810 -22.08 0.93 -14.26
CA TYR A 810 -22.97 0.12 -15.10
C TYR A 810 -22.20 -0.77 -16.08
N GLY A 811 -20.87 -0.80 -16.04
CA GLY A 811 -19.99 -1.57 -16.92
C GLY A 811 -20.01 -1.16 -18.41
N VAL A 812 -20.73 -0.10 -18.80
CA VAL A 812 -20.90 0.31 -20.21
C VAL A 812 -19.75 1.17 -20.75
N LEU A 813 -18.86 1.62 -19.86
CA LEU A 813 -17.63 2.32 -20.22
C LEU A 813 -16.42 1.44 -19.86
N ASP A 814 -15.55 1.17 -20.82
CA ASP A 814 -14.29 0.43 -20.59
C ASP A 814 -13.17 1.39 -20.16
N SER A 815 -12.43 1.01 -19.12
CA SER A 815 -11.28 1.75 -18.58
C SER A 815 -10.05 1.75 -19.51
N ASN A 816 -9.99 0.81 -20.46
CA ASN A 816 -8.87 0.59 -21.37
C ASN A 816 -9.12 1.03 -22.82
N SER A 817 -10.37 1.28 -23.22
CA SER A 817 -10.72 1.66 -24.60
C SER A 817 -10.92 3.17 -24.74
N ILE A 818 -10.12 3.79 -25.62
CA ILE A 818 -10.18 5.24 -25.91
C ILE A 818 -11.25 5.54 -26.99
N ASP A 819 -11.60 4.57 -27.82
CA ASP A 819 -12.28 4.81 -29.11
C ASP A 819 -13.76 4.39 -29.17
N ASP A 820 -14.30 3.63 -28.21
CA ASP A 820 -15.67 3.08 -28.36
C ASP A 820 -16.52 3.16 -27.06
N ARG A 821 -16.81 4.40 -26.63
CA ARG A 821 -17.72 4.66 -25.50
C ARG A 821 -19.11 4.10 -25.82
N TYR A 822 -19.67 3.28 -24.90
CA TYR A 822 -20.98 2.64 -25.03
C TYR A 822 -21.09 1.57 -26.12
N ALA A 823 -19.99 0.95 -26.57
CA ALA A 823 -20.00 -0.09 -27.62
C ALA A 823 -20.94 -1.27 -27.34
N VAL A 824 -21.14 -1.63 -26.07
CA VAL A 824 -22.07 -2.68 -25.65
C VAL A 824 -23.52 -2.33 -26.01
N ILE A 825 -23.87 -1.04 -25.93
CA ILE A 825 -25.19 -0.51 -26.29
C ILE A 825 -25.17 -0.14 -27.77
N ASN A 826 -25.41 -1.11 -28.65
CA ASN A 826 -25.29 -0.93 -30.10
C ASN A 826 -26.61 -1.06 -30.87
N ASP A 827 -27.73 -1.37 -30.19
CA ASP A 827 -29.05 -1.49 -30.79
C ASP A 827 -30.16 -0.81 -29.98
N ARG A 828 -31.37 -0.75 -30.56
CA ARG A 828 -32.54 -0.08 -29.97
C ARG A 828 -33.07 -0.78 -28.72
N THR A 829 -32.96 -2.09 -28.66
CA THR A 829 -33.47 -2.90 -27.55
C THR A 829 -32.59 -2.70 -26.33
N LYS A 830 -31.27 -2.75 -26.49
CA LYS A 830 -30.29 -2.45 -25.44
C LYS A 830 -30.38 -1.00 -24.97
N ALA A 831 -30.61 -0.04 -25.87
CA ALA A 831 -30.81 1.36 -25.50
C ALA A 831 -32.06 1.55 -24.61
N ALA A 832 -33.16 0.83 -24.90
CA ALA A 832 -34.36 0.86 -24.06
C ALA A 832 -34.17 0.18 -22.70
N ALA A 833 -33.44 -0.93 -22.67
CA ALA A 833 -33.10 -1.65 -21.45
C ALA A 833 -32.16 -0.83 -20.55
N PHE A 834 -31.13 -0.21 -21.13
CA PHE A 834 -30.22 0.68 -20.40
C PHE A 834 -30.96 1.90 -19.83
N LEU A 835 -31.86 2.51 -20.60
CA LEU A 835 -32.72 3.59 -20.09
C LEU A 835 -33.56 3.13 -18.89
N ALA A 836 -34.06 1.89 -18.90
CA ALA A 836 -34.85 1.34 -17.79
C ALA A 836 -34.01 1.12 -16.54
N ILE A 837 -32.77 0.65 -16.68
CA ILE A 837 -31.82 0.52 -15.57
C ILE A 837 -31.55 1.91 -14.96
N LEU A 838 -31.13 2.88 -15.78
CA LEU A 838 -30.83 4.25 -15.32
C LEU A 838 -32.02 4.90 -14.61
N ASP A 839 -33.24 4.72 -15.12
CA ASP A 839 -34.46 5.25 -14.51
C ASP A 839 -34.77 4.59 -13.15
N LYS A 840 -34.37 3.33 -12.97
CA LYS A 840 -34.61 2.57 -11.74
C LYS A 840 -33.56 2.85 -10.66
N THR A 841 -32.32 3.12 -11.05
CA THR A 841 -31.16 3.25 -10.16
C THR A 841 -30.80 4.69 -9.82
N ILE A 842 -31.08 5.66 -10.69
CA ILE A 842 -30.86 7.08 -10.40
C ILE A 842 -32.03 7.60 -9.57
N GLY A 843 -31.75 8.00 -8.33
CA GLY A 843 -32.74 8.51 -7.39
C GLY A 843 -33.53 9.71 -7.91
N SER A 844 -34.78 9.83 -7.47
CA SER A 844 -35.65 10.97 -7.78
C SER A 844 -35.62 12.08 -6.71
N GLU A 845 -34.83 11.89 -5.66
CA GLU A 845 -34.71 12.81 -4.53
C GLU A 845 -33.82 14.02 -4.89
N GLU A 846 -33.98 15.13 -4.15
CA GLU A 846 -33.20 16.37 -4.43
C GLU A 846 -31.69 16.19 -4.23
N ASP A 847 -31.28 15.27 -3.35
CA ASP A 847 -29.88 14.96 -3.03
C ASP A 847 -29.34 13.73 -3.80
N ALA A 848 -30.08 13.22 -4.78
CA ALA A 848 -29.65 12.07 -5.58
C ALA A 848 -28.44 12.43 -6.47
N ILE A 849 -27.39 11.60 -6.41
CA ILE A 849 -26.17 11.79 -7.19
C ILE A 849 -26.48 11.58 -8.68
N VAL A 850 -26.09 12.57 -9.50
CA VAL A 850 -26.21 12.49 -10.94
C VAL A 850 -24.90 11.92 -11.50
N PRO A 851 -24.92 10.71 -12.11
CA PRO A 851 -23.69 10.07 -12.54
C PRO A 851 -23.03 10.82 -13.71
N ASN A 852 -21.70 10.98 -13.61
CA ASN A 852 -20.88 11.55 -14.67
C ASN A 852 -21.03 10.73 -15.96
N GLY A 853 -21.26 11.43 -17.09
CA GLY A 853 -21.51 10.82 -18.39
C GLY A 853 -22.97 10.46 -18.67
N LEU A 854 -23.93 10.81 -17.80
CA LEU A 854 -25.37 10.60 -18.04
C LEU A 854 -25.87 11.31 -19.31
N GLU A 855 -25.44 12.57 -19.55
CA GLU A 855 -25.83 13.29 -20.77
C GLU A 855 -25.32 12.57 -22.02
N GLY A 856 -24.06 12.10 -21.99
CA GLY A 856 -23.48 11.29 -23.08
C GLY A 856 -24.24 9.99 -23.32
N ALA A 857 -24.64 9.31 -22.25
CA ALA A 857 -25.44 8.09 -22.32
C ALA A 857 -26.83 8.35 -22.93
N LEU A 858 -27.51 9.44 -22.52
CA LEU A 858 -28.81 9.83 -23.06
C LEU A 858 -28.71 10.24 -24.54
N LEU A 859 -27.66 10.95 -24.94
CA LEU A 859 -27.39 11.27 -26.35
C LEU A 859 -27.16 10.01 -27.19
N HIS A 860 -26.44 9.03 -26.65
CA HIS A 860 -26.22 7.75 -27.32
C HIS A 860 -27.51 6.94 -27.45
N ILE A 861 -28.33 6.88 -26.40
CA ILE A 861 -29.66 6.26 -26.41
C ILE A 861 -30.56 6.95 -27.46
N ALA A 862 -30.57 8.28 -27.51
CA ALA A 862 -31.35 9.06 -28.47
C ALA A 862 -30.88 8.81 -29.92
N LYS A 863 -29.58 8.70 -30.16
CA LYS A 863 -28.99 8.38 -31.46
C LYS A 863 -29.45 7.01 -31.99
N LEU A 864 -29.50 5.99 -31.13
CA LEU A 864 -29.92 4.64 -31.51
C LEU A 864 -31.45 4.50 -31.60
N ALA A 865 -32.17 5.10 -30.66
CA ALA A 865 -33.62 5.00 -30.52
C ALA A 865 -34.29 6.38 -30.30
N PRO A 866 -34.46 7.19 -31.37
CA PRO A 866 -35.02 8.56 -31.26
C PRO A 866 -36.43 8.64 -30.67
N ARG A 867 -37.20 7.54 -30.71
CA ARG A 867 -38.54 7.49 -30.10
C ARG A 867 -38.49 7.59 -28.57
N LEU A 868 -37.39 7.17 -27.93
CA LEU A 868 -37.22 7.22 -26.48
C LEU A 868 -37.05 8.64 -25.96
N GLU A 869 -36.72 9.63 -26.81
CA GLU A 869 -36.68 11.03 -26.38
C GLU A 869 -38.03 11.50 -25.82
N LYS A 870 -39.15 10.95 -26.31
CA LYS A 870 -40.49 11.29 -25.81
C LYS A 870 -40.91 10.48 -24.58
N ASP A 871 -40.08 9.54 -24.14
CA ASP A 871 -40.34 8.73 -22.96
C ASP A 871 -40.22 9.60 -21.70
N VAL A 872 -41.15 9.41 -20.76
CA VAL A 872 -41.19 10.15 -19.49
C VAL A 872 -39.91 9.90 -18.69
N ARG A 873 -39.36 8.69 -18.74
CA ARG A 873 -38.10 8.29 -18.08
C ARG A 873 -36.91 9.07 -18.64
N PHE A 874 -36.84 9.18 -19.96
CA PHE A 874 -35.79 9.93 -20.65
C PHE A 874 -35.86 11.42 -20.30
N GLN A 875 -37.06 12.02 -20.33
CA GLN A 875 -37.24 13.43 -19.99
C GLN A 875 -36.90 13.73 -18.52
N ARG A 876 -37.21 12.80 -17.61
CA ARG A 876 -36.82 12.86 -16.21
C ARG A 876 -35.31 12.91 -16.06
N LEU A 877 -34.60 11.93 -16.64
CA LEU A 877 -33.15 11.83 -16.56
C LEU A 877 -32.44 13.00 -17.27
N LEU A 878 -32.97 13.48 -18.39
CA LEU A 878 -32.46 14.67 -19.08
C LEU A 878 -32.62 15.96 -18.25
N THR A 879 -33.69 16.05 -17.47
CA THR A 879 -33.90 17.17 -16.55
C THR A 879 -32.92 17.09 -15.37
N LEU A 880 -32.64 15.88 -14.89
CA LEU A 880 -31.65 15.64 -13.84
C LEU A 880 -30.22 15.88 -14.32
N SER A 881 -29.86 15.51 -15.55
CA SER A 881 -28.52 15.73 -16.11
C SER A 881 -28.17 17.20 -16.40
N ARG A 882 -29.16 18.11 -16.30
CA ARG A 882 -28.99 19.56 -16.49
C ARG A 882 -28.89 20.34 -15.18
N ARG A 883 -29.05 19.66 -14.05
CA ARG A 883 -28.78 20.22 -12.71
C ARG A 883 -27.28 20.18 -12.47
#